data_AF-A0A9R0F4F3-F1
#
_entry.id   AF-A0A9R0F4F3-F1
#
_cell.length_a   1.000
_cell.length_b   1.000
_cell.length_c   1.000
_cell.angle_alpha   90.00
_cell.angle_beta   90.00
_cell.angle_gamma   90.00
#
_symmetry.space_group_name_H-M   'P 1'
#
loop_
_entity.id
_entity.type
_entity.pdbx_description
1 polymer ?
#
loop_
_entity_poly.entity_id
_entity_poly.type
_entity_poly.pdbx_seq_one_letter_code
_entity_poly.pdbx_strand_id
1 'polypeptide(L)'
;MCRCRNVTIKARITPKMKRRSLTTVREESPQKAYVSDVTIYVMVTTTAVLSYMNSLNGDFVHDDIPAIVTNGDVIGTNSLKQLFLDDYWGMPMADVNSHKSYRPLTTLSFRLNHALAGLRPWWWHACNVALHAACCALVARACVTIARLQRPFAALAALLFAVHPVHTEAVAGVVGRADVLACIFFLSSLLVYHRPPSNKKCVWLSVVLGALSMLAKETGIMIFILNLAFDFYRCWPFVKRSICSLKIEKKCTGLSLRTIKVVVSLALLVCLRLALLQGTWPSFSPQDNPAAFHPSFFVRLMTFCYLAAFNWWLLLCPWTLSHDWQMGSVPLITSGWDPRNLLTCAAFGALLVLCYRFIADLEVQKHTPAVIGVLLMVLPFVPASNLLVTVGFVIAERVLYIPSVGSVIITAYGVQLMWCSKPGTKVYLAIGLAVLAASGVARTHRRNAEWRDRATLLRADLVTLPQNAKLHYNLANFLRETEQQDSAIKHYKEALRLWPSYASAHNNIGTLVSGMDNAEHHFLQAIKFNKYHVNAHYNLGKLYKKSGRMQQAVTMLEKCIWLQPRFVQAHVELLSLKTENEKQKILMRLVDLEPSNWEHYVLYGDWLRSRGLPAPAAKYYLEATRLSFRYRGAERNVRADLITFRYTALMYRSLGQKSRTLQLLTRWHTWRRGWPSAAAAHMYLRDWRLKMELEGRAQLYSKAVSPTKSTKCFDHTQLAVGSKEERIPQKEEKNKTVDTKSAIKISSDKKDSDNRSCGTKKRNLSVSSQIKTTHNKSEIGLKDKKCTLHRKDKKKNNGVIPNIGAPLAEHILMKTY
;
A
#
# COMPACT_ATOMS: atom_id res chain seq x y z
N MET A 1 -30.60 -13.16 89.09
CA MET A 1 -29.43 -12.29 89.36
C MET A 1 -28.30 -13.14 89.90
N CYS A 2 -27.19 -13.31 89.17
CA CYS A 2 -25.94 -13.78 89.78
C CYS A 2 -24.72 -13.40 88.92
N ARG A 3 -23.97 -12.44 89.48
CA ARG A 3 -22.53 -12.15 89.43
C ARG A 3 -21.67 -12.70 88.27
N CYS A 4 -21.05 -11.73 87.59
CA CYS A 4 -19.79 -11.87 86.86
C CYS A 4 -18.67 -12.47 87.71
N ARG A 5 -17.94 -13.43 87.14
CA ARG A 5 -16.52 -13.70 87.45
C ARG A 5 -15.75 -13.88 86.14
N ASN A 6 -14.64 -13.15 86.06
CA ASN A 6 -13.69 -13.09 84.96
C ASN A 6 -13.23 -14.47 84.50
N VAL A 7 -13.32 -14.73 83.19
CA VAL A 7 -12.48 -15.71 82.50
C VAL A 7 -11.70 -14.97 81.42
N THR A 8 -10.41 -14.81 81.69
CA THR A 8 -9.38 -14.38 80.76
C THR A 8 -9.27 -15.37 79.60
N ILE A 9 -9.87 -15.03 78.45
CA ILE A 9 -9.67 -15.77 77.21
C ILE A 9 -8.26 -15.43 76.71
N LYS A 10 -7.31 -16.33 77.00
CA LYS A 10 -6.03 -16.41 76.29
C LYS A 10 -6.31 -16.40 74.79
N ALA A 11 -5.85 -15.34 74.12
CA ALA A 11 -5.84 -15.26 72.68
C ALA A 11 -5.12 -16.49 72.11
N ARG A 12 -5.91 -17.43 71.58
CA ARG A 12 -5.40 -18.52 70.75
C ARG A 12 -4.80 -17.85 69.52
N ILE A 13 -3.47 -17.75 69.51
CA ILE A 13 -2.67 -17.40 68.35
C ILE A 13 -3.19 -18.26 67.21
N THR A 14 -3.93 -17.63 66.30
CA THR A 14 -4.34 -18.26 65.05
C THR A 14 -3.06 -18.68 64.34
N PRO A 15 -2.98 -19.92 63.83
CA PRO A 15 -1.79 -20.33 63.12
C PRO A 15 -1.65 -19.35 61.95
N LYS A 16 -0.45 -18.77 61.78
CA LYS A 16 -0.06 -18.01 60.60
C LYS A 16 -0.55 -18.78 59.37
N MET A 17 -1.70 -18.40 58.81
CA MET A 17 -2.16 -18.93 57.54
C MET A 17 -1.16 -18.40 56.51
N LYS A 18 -0.16 -19.23 56.21
CA LYS A 18 0.69 -19.11 55.04
C LYS A 18 -0.24 -18.75 53.89
N ARG A 19 0.16 -17.72 53.11
CA ARG A 19 -0.37 -17.47 51.77
C ARG A 19 -0.72 -18.82 51.15
N ARG A 20 -1.95 -19.02 50.66
CA ARG A 20 -2.04 -19.79 49.43
C ARG A 20 -1.10 -19.06 48.48
N SER A 21 0.06 -19.66 48.25
CA SER A 21 0.87 -19.40 47.08
C SER A 21 -0.06 -19.49 45.87
N LEU A 22 0.41 -19.10 44.70
CA LEU A 22 -0.16 -19.73 43.52
C LEU A 22 -0.04 -21.24 43.76
N THR A 23 -1.12 -21.88 44.21
CA THR A 23 -1.27 -23.32 44.04
C THR A 23 -1.23 -23.45 42.54
N THR A 24 -0.08 -23.92 42.05
CA THR A 24 -0.03 -24.72 40.83
C THR A 24 -1.33 -25.49 40.76
N VAL A 25 -2.04 -25.33 39.63
CA VAL A 25 -3.12 -26.20 39.14
C VAL A 25 -3.59 -27.18 40.21
N ARG A 26 -4.78 -26.94 40.82
CA ARG A 26 -5.50 -27.87 41.71
C ARG A 26 -4.83 -29.23 41.70
N GLU A 27 -4.05 -29.58 42.75
CA GLU A 27 -3.23 -30.80 42.79
C GLU A 27 -3.96 -31.95 42.10
N GLU A 28 -3.60 -32.17 40.84
CA GLU A 28 -4.09 -33.27 40.05
C GLU A 28 -3.29 -34.47 40.57
N SER A 29 -4.02 -35.43 41.15
CA SER A 29 -3.50 -36.67 41.73
C SER A 29 -2.33 -37.24 40.90
N PRO A 30 -1.21 -37.61 41.53
CA PRO A 30 0.11 -37.80 40.89
C PRO A 30 0.27 -39.05 40.01
N GLN A 31 -0.80 -39.65 39.48
CA GLN A 31 -0.79 -41.02 38.95
C GLN A 31 -1.09 -41.20 37.44
N LYS A 32 -1.02 -40.16 36.60
CA LYS A 32 -1.15 -40.36 35.13
C LYS A 32 0.02 -39.75 34.37
N ALA A 33 0.51 -40.49 33.35
CA ALA A 33 1.56 -40.08 32.43
C ALA A 33 1.28 -38.66 31.90
N TYR A 34 2.05 -37.68 32.38
CA TYR A 34 1.84 -36.27 32.05
C TYR A 34 2.44 -35.95 30.69
N VAL A 35 1.66 -35.31 29.82
CA VAL A 35 2.20 -34.69 28.61
C VAL A 35 3.07 -33.50 29.03
N SER A 36 4.34 -33.52 28.62
CA SER A 36 5.29 -32.44 28.89
C SER A 36 4.85 -31.14 28.19
N ASP A 37 5.11 -29.99 28.81
CA ASP A 37 4.83 -28.68 28.21
C ASP A 37 5.56 -28.53 26.85
N VAL A 38 6.75 -29.14 26.73
CA VAL A 38 7.51 -29.18 25.47
C VAL A 38 6.74 -29.94 24.39
N THR A 39 6.11 -31.06 24.73
CA THR A 39 5.29 -31.85 23.79
C THR A 39 4.10 -31.04 23.30
N ILE A 40 3.44 -30.28 24.18
CA ILE A 40 2.32 -29.39 23.80
C ILE A 40 2.82 -28.32 22.83
N TYR A 41 3.94 -27.67 23.13
CA TYR A 41 4.49 -26.62 22.27
C TYR A 41 4.89 -27.18 20.90
N VAL A 42 5.62 -28.30 20.85
CA VAL A 42 6.03 -28.95 19.59
C VAL A 42 4.81 -29.36 18.76
N MET A 43 3.80 -29.98 19.38
CA MET A 43 2.58 -30.39 18.69
C MET A 43 1.84 -29.18 18.08
N VAL A 44 1.67 -28.11 18.85
CA VAL A 44 0.96 -26.90 18.42
C VAL A 44 1.73 -26.17 17.33
N THR A 45 3.05 -25.98 17.48
CA THR A 45 3.87 -25.28 16.47
C THR A 45 3.97 -26.10 15.18
N THR A 46 4.11 -27.42 15.27
CA THR A 46 4.12 -28.30 14.09
C THR A 46 2.78 -28.24 13.36
N THR A 47 1.67 -28.28 14.09
CA THR A 47 0.32 -28.15 13.49
C THR A 47 0.14 -26.79 12.81
N ALA A 48 0.59 -25.71 13.44
CA ALA A 48 0.55 -24.37 12.86
C ALA A 48 1.37 -24.29 11.55
N VAL A 49 2.61 -24.80 11.55
CA VAL A 49 3.46 -24.80 10.36
C VAL A 49 2.86 -25.62 9.23
N LEU A 50 2.40 -26.86 9.52
CA LEU A 50 1.81 -27.74 8.51
C LEU A 50 0.53 -27.16 7.91
N SER A 51 -0.31 -26.51 8.72
CA SER A 51 -1.57 -25.91 8.26
C SER A 51 -1.35 -24.74 7.28
N TYR A 52 -0.22 -24.05 7.38
CA TYR A 52 0.13 -22.90 6.53
C TYR A 52 1.26 -23.17 5.53
N MET A 53 1.81 -24.38 5.47
CA MET A 53 2.95 -24.69 4.62
C MET A 53 2.69 -24.42 3.13
N ASN A 54 1.43 -24.54 2.69
CA ASN A 54 1.05 -24.27 1.30
C ASN A 54 0.97 -22.76 0.96
N SER A 55 0.97 -21.86 1.94
CA SER A 55 1.03 -20.41 1.69
C SER A 55 2.42 -19.93 1.28
N LEU A 56 3.47 -20.74 1.48
CA LEU A 56 4.86 -20.39 1.15
C LEU A 56 5.09 -20.15 -0.35
N ASN A 57 4.25 -20.73 -1.20
CA ASN A 57 4.31 -20.59 -2.66
C ASN A 57 3.42 -19.44 -3.19
N GLY A 58 3.02 -18.51 -2.31
CA GLY A 58 2.26 -17.32 -2.69
C GLY A 58 3.15 -16.17 -3.20
N ASP A 59 2.55 -15.30 -4.01
CA ASP A 59 3.11 -14.02 -4.44
C ASP A 59 2.63 -12.86 -3.55
N PHE A 60 3.24 -11.68 -3.69
CA PHE A 60 2.71 -10.46 -3.07
C PHE A 60 1.38 -10.07 -3.72
N VAL A 61 0.30 -10.10 -2.94
CA VAL A 61 -1.05 -9.83 -3.42
C VAL A 61 -1.72 -8.68 -2.68
N HIS A 62 -2.63 -7.99 -3.37
CA HIS A 62 -3.47 -6.93 -2.80
C HIS A 62 -2.66 -5.85 -2.04
N ASP A 63 -2.84 -5.76 -0.72
CA ASP A 63 -2.23 -4.78 0.18
C ASP A 63 -0.71 -4.94 0.29
N ASP A 64 -0.16 -6.12 -0.02
CA ASP A 64 1.29 -6.37 0.05
C ASP A 64 2.07 -5.48 -0.92
N ILE A 65 1.47 -5.16 -2.07
CA ILE A 65 2.14 -4.36 -3.11
C ILE A 65 2.39 -2.94 -2.62
N PRO A 66 1.37 -2.16 -2.18
CA PRO A 66 1.60 -0.82 -1.69
C PRO A 66 2.33 -0.75 -0.34
N ALA A 67 2.18 -1.75 0.53
CA ALA A 67 2.83 -1.74 1.84
C ALA A 67 4.31 -2.17 1.80
N ILE A 68 4.69 -3.03 0.85
CA ILE A 68 6.02 -3.67 0.79
C ILE A 68 6.72 -3.34 -0.53
N VAL A 69 6.13 -3.75 -1.66
CA VAL A 69 6.81 -3.75 -2.98
C VAL A 69 7.08 -2.34 -3.51
N THR A 70 6.17 -1.39 -3.27
CA THR A 70 6.33 0.01 -3.70
C THR A 70 6.69 0.96 -2.57
N ASN A 71 6.87 0.44 -1.35
CA ASN A 71 7.09 1.27 -0.17
C ASN A 71 8.58 1.59 0.00
N GLY A 72 8.93 2.88 -0.15
CA GLY A 72 10.31 3.35 -0.04
C GLY A 72 10.95 3.12 1.34
N ASP A 73 10.15 3.06 2.41
CA ASP A 73 10.65 2.80 3.77
C ASP A 73 11.10 1.36 3.97
N VAL A 74 10.46 0.42 3.25
CA VAL A 74 10.75 -1.01 3.29
C VAL A 74 11.91 -1.36 2.37
N ILE A 75 11.88 -0.85 1.14
CA ILE A 75 12.92 -1.11 0.12
C ILE A 75 14.26 -0.47 0.53
N GLY A 76 14.22 0.59 1.34
CA GLY A 76 15.38 1.29 1.84
C GLY A 76 15.81 2.49 0.99
N THR A 77 14.95 2.95 0.08
CA THR A 77 15.16 4.22 -0.65
C THR A 77 15.05 5.41 0.29
N ASN A 78 14.19 5.31 1.31
CA ASN A 78 14.02 6.32 2.35
C ASN A 78 14.94 6.04 3.56
N SER A 79 15.30 7.11 4.26
CA SER A 79 16.13 7.03 5.47
C SER A 79 15.42 6.30 6.62
N LEU A 80 16.17 5.73 7.57
CA LEU A 80 15.58 5.12 8.77
C LEU A 80 14.78 6.11 9.62
N LYS A 81 15.10 7.41 9.55
CA LYS A 81 14.37 8.46 10.27
C LYS A 81 12.97 8.68 9.67
N GLN A 82 12.84 8.62 8.34
CA GLN A 82 11.56 8.76 7.65
C GLN A 82 10.56 7.67 8.05
N LEU A 83 11.01 6.43 8.25
CA LEU A 83 10.17 5.33 8.71
C LEU A 83 9.39 5.64 10.01
N PHE A 84 9.93 6.48 10.89
CA PHE A 84 9.25 6.90 12.14
C PHE A 84 8.36 8.13 11.97
N LEU A 85 8.39 8.79 10.82
CA LEU A 85 7.61 9.97 10.46
C LEU A 85 6.51 9.65 9.43
N ASP A 86 6.67 8.56 8.69
CA ASP A 86 5.78 8.13 7.65
C ASP A 86 4.73 7.13 8.20
N ASP A 87 3.65 6.97 7.44
CA ASP A 87 2.61 5.99 7.68
C ASP A 87 3.02 4.59 7.26
N TYR A 88 2.24 3.61 7.68
CA TYR A 88 2.45 2.20 7.33
C TYR A 88 2.62 1.95 5.83
N TRP A 89 2.11 2.85 4.98
CA TRP A 89 2.12 2.75 3.52
C TRP A 89 3.16 3.66 2.87
N GLY A 90 4.10 4.25 3.62
CA GLY A 90 5.19 5.09 3.13
C GLY A 90 4.80 6.52 2.75
N MET A 91 3.69 7.04 3.27
CA MET A 91 3.31 8.46 3.11
C MET A 91 3.60 9.25 4.40
N PRO A 92 4.15 10.47 4.32
CA PRO A 92 4.39 11.29 5.51
C PRO A 92 3.14 11.51 6.36
N MET A 93 3.26 11.35 7.69
CA MET A 93 2.16 11.57 8.64
C MET A 93 1.55 12.98 8.53
N ALA A 94 2.31 13.97 8.05
CA ALA A 94 1.81 15.34 7.86
C ALA A 94 0.92 15.50 6.62
N ASP A 95 0.94 14.56 5.68
CA ASP A 95 0.13 14.63 4.46
C ASP A 95 -1.36 14.44 4.79
N VAL A 96 -2.21 15.20 4.12
CA VAL A 96 -3.69 15.11 4.22
C VAL A 96 -4.19 13.77 3.67
N ASN A 97 -3.49 13.21 2.67
CA ASN A 97 -3.82 11.94 2.05
C ASN A 97 -3.23 10.73 2.80
N SER A 98 -2.45 10.95 3.86
CA SER A 98 -1.94 9.86 4.68
C SER A 98 -3.10 9.11 5.34
N HIS A 99 -2.96 7.79 5.41
CA HIS A 99 -3.93 6.92 6.06
C HIS A 99 -3.89 7.04 7.60
N LYS A 100 -2.91 7.77 8.14
CA LYS A 100 -2.67 7.98 9.58
C LYS A 100 -2.48 6.68 10.38
N SER A 101 -2.18 5.57 9.70
CA SER A 101 -1.84 4.29 10.32
C SER A 101 -0.36 4.28 10.71
N TYR A 102 -0.08 4.40 12.01
CA TYR A 102 1.27 4.49 12.54
C TYR A 102 1.75 3.15 13.08
N ARG A 103 2.59 2.44 12.30
CA ARG A 103 3.05 1.07 12.61
C ARG A 103 4.55 0.86 12.34
N PRO A 104 5.44 1.69 12.92
CA PRO A 104 6.86 1.70 12.58
C PRO A 104 7.56 0.37 12.91
N LEU A 105 7.11 -0.36 13.95
CA LEU A 105 7.74 -1.64 14.30
C LEU A 105 7.49 -2.70 13.22
N THR A 106 6.29 -2.71 12.64
CA THR A 106 5.95 -3.62 11.54
C THR A 106 6.72 -3.25 10.28
N THR A 107 6.76 -1.96 9.91
CA THR A 107 7.55 -1.49 8.76
C THR A 107 9.03 -1.78 8.92
N LEU A 108 9.58 -1.63 10.14
CA LEU A 108 10.96 -1.99 10.45
C LEU A 108 11.20 -3.50 10.28
N SER A 109 10.26 -4.34 10.72
CA SER A 109 10.35 -5.78 10.50
C SER A 109 10.36 -6.16 9.02
N PHE A 110 9.63 -5.41 8.17
CA PHE A 110 9.67 -5.58 6.72
C PHE A 110 11.01 -5.12 6.13
N ARG A 111 11.53 -3.97 6.57
CA ARG A 111 12.84 -3.47 6.12
C ARG A 111 13.96 -4.45 6.45
N LEU A 112 13.95 -5.05 7.64
CA LEU A 112 14.90 -6.08 8.04
C LEU A 112 14.76 -7.33 7.16
N ASN A 113 13.53 -7.78 6.89
CA ASN A 113 13.29 -8.93 6.04
C ASN A 113 13.74 -8.68 4.59
N HIS A 114 13.48 -7.48 4.05
CA HIS A 114 13.96 -7.05 2.74
C HIS A 114 15.49 -7.00 2.69
N ALA A 115 16.15 -6.51 3.74
CA ALA A 115 17.62 -6.48 3.80
C ALA A 115 18.25 -7.89 3.79
N LEU A 116 17.56 -8.90 4.35
CA LEU A 116 18.06 -10.28 4.41
C LEU A 116 17.71 -11.11 3.17
N ALA A 117 16.51 -10.96 2.62
CA ALA A 117 15.96 -11.87 1.60
C ALA A 117 15.52 -11.18 0.29
N GLY A 118 15.61 -9.84 0.21
CA GLY A 118 15.08 -9.05 -0.89
C GLY A 118 13.57 -9.23 -1.07
N LEU A 119 13.08 -9.08 -2.31
CA LEU A 119 11.67 -9.25 -2.66
C LEU A 119 11.31 -10.69 -3.11
N ARG A 120 11.98 -11.71 -2.56
CA ARG A 120 11.64 -13.13 -2.83
C ARG A 120 10.46 -13.57 -1.96
N PRO A 121 9.22 -13.75 -2.48
CA PRO A 121 8.01 -13.90 -1.66
C PRO A 121 8.07 -15.03 -0.61
N TRP A 122 8.69 -16.16 -0.97
CA TRP A 122 8.81 -17.33 -0.10
C TRP A 122 9.29 -17.01 1.32
N TRP A 123 10.34 -16.18 1.46
CA TRP A 123 10.89 -15.82 2.77
C TRP A 123 9.97 -14.91 3.59
N TRP A 124 9.11 -14.14 2.92
CA TRP A 124 8.13 -13.28 3.57
C TRP A 124 7.01 -14.09 4.20
N HIS A 125 6.48 -15.07 3.45
CA HIS A 125 5.48 -16.01 3.95
C HIS A 125 6.08 -16.91 5.04
N ALA A 126 7.29 -17.44 4.85
CA ALA A 126 7.97 -18.27 5.86
C ALA A 126 8.14 -17.53 7.20
N CYS A 127 8.50 -16.25 7.17
CA CYS A 127 8.59 -15.42 8.36
C CYS A 127 7.22 -15.27 9.07
N ASN A 128 6.13 -15.02 8.32
CA ASN A 128 4.79 -14.92 8.91
C ASN A 128 4.33 -16.24 9.52
N VAL A 129 4.58 -17.38 8.86
CA VAL A 129 4.25 -18.71 9.39
C VAL A 129 5.04 -19.00 10.68
N ALA A 130 6.33 -18.64 10.72
CA ALA A 130 7.14 -18.78 11.93
C ALA A 130 6.63 -17.91 13.09
N LEU A 131 6.24 -16.65 12.80
CA LEU A 131 5.65 -15.75 13.79
C LEU A 131 4.29 -16.28 14.27
N HIS A 132 3.46 -16.86 13.40
CA HIS A 132 2.21 -17.50 13.79
C HIS A 132 2.44 -18.71 14.70
N ALA A 133 3.40 -19.58 14.38
CA ALA A 133 3.76 -20.69 15.25
C ALA A 133 4.22 -20.22 16.65
N ALA A 134 5.01 -19.14 16.72
CA ALA A 134 5.39 -18.51 17.98
C ALA A 134 4.17 -17.96 18.76
N CYS A 135 3.21 -17.32 18.07
CA CYS A 135 1.93 -16.94 18.65
C CYS A 135 1.19 -18.14 19.26
N CYS A 136 1.08 -19.26 18.54
CA CYS A 136 0.37 -20.44 19.03
C CYS A 136 1.02 -21.03 20.30
N ALA A 137 2.36 -21.02 20.39
CA ALA A 137 3.07 -21.41 21.61
C ALA A 137 2.78 -20.46 22.78
N LEU A 138 2.70 -19.14 22.54
CA LEU A 138 2.30 -18.16 23.54
C LEU A 138 0.86 -18.33 23.99
N VAL A 139 -0.07 -18.66 23.07
CA VAL A 139 -1.46 -18.98 23.39
C VAL A 139 -1.53 -20.21 24.30
N ALA A 140 -0.82 -21.29 23.97
CA ALA A 140 -0.75 -22.49 24.82
C ALA A 140 -0.26 -22.15 26.24
N ARG A 141 0.80 -21.33 26.33
CA ARG A 141 1.32 -20.85 27.62
C ARG A 141 0.29 -20.00 28.38
N ALA A 142 -0.36 -19.05 27.72
CA ALA A 142 -1.38 -18.19 28.32
C ALA A 142 -2.59 -18.98 28.83
N CYS A 143 -3.01 -20.03 28.10
CA CYS A 143 -4.09 -20.92 28.50
C CYS A 143 -3.79 -21.66 29.81
N VAL A 144 -2.55 -22.15 29.97
CA VAL A 144 -2.13 -22.83 31.21
C VAL A 144 -1.97 -21.84 32.36
N THR A 145 -1.24 -20.73 32.16
CA THR A 145 -0.82 -19.86 33.27
C THR A 145 -1.86 -18.82 33.67
N ILE A 146 -2.55 -18.23 32.70
CA ILE A 146 -3.51 -17.13 32.94
C ILE A 146 -4.93 -17.67 33.00
N ALA A 147 -5.35 -18.41 31.97
CA ALA A 147 -6.72 -18.94 31.91
C ALA A 147 -6.96 -20.08 32.90
N ARG A 148 -5.91 -20.81 33.31
CA ARG A 148 -6.00 -21.97 34.23
C ARG A 148 -6.81 -23.14 33.66
N LEU A 149 -6.73 -23.35 32.34
CA LEU A 149 -7.24 -24.57 31.71
C LEU A 149 -6.36 -25.76 32.12
N GLN A 150 -6.94 -26.96 32.19
CA GLN A 150 -6.11 -28.17 32.35
C GLN A 150 -5.27 -28.36 31.10
N ARG A 151 -4.08 -28.95 31.24
CA ARG A 151 -3.09 -29.09 30.16
C ARG A 151 -3.66 -29.62 28.83
N PRO A 152 -4.48 -30.68 28.77
CA PRO A 152 -5.04 -31.15 27.50
C PRO A 152 -5.99 -30.14 26.85
N PHE A 153 -6.78 -29.40 27.64
CA PHE A 153 -7.69 -28.38 27.11
C PHE A 153 -6.96 -27.08 26.75
N ALA A 154 -5.85 -26.77 27.41
CA ALA A 154 -4.96 -25.69 26.98
C ALA A 154 -4.28 -26.01 25.63
N ALA A 155 -3.87 -27.27 25.44
CA ALA A 155 -3.37 -27.75 24.15
C ALA A 155 -4.47 -27.69 23.08
N LEU A 156 -5.70 -28.09 23.41
CA LEU A 156 -6.86 -27.99 22.52
C LEU A 156 -7.12 -26.53 22.10
N ALA A 157 -7.16 -25.58 23.04
CA ALA A 157 -7.37 -24.17 22.73
C ALA A 157 -6.30 -23.63 21.75
N ALA A 158 -5.04 -24.02 21.97
CA ALA A 158 -3.93 -23.60 21.11
C ALA A 158 -3.93 -24.29 19.74
N LEU A 159 -4.37 -25.56 19.65
CA LEU A 159 -4.57 -26.26 18.38
C LEU A 159 -5.71 -25.62 17.58
N LEU A 160 -6.85 -25.36 18.21
CA LEU A 160 -7.98 -24.68 17.57
C LEU A 160 -7.59 -23.29 17.07
N PHE A 161 -6.75 -22.57 17.83
CA PHE A 161 -6.16 -21.31 17.39
C PHE A 161 -5.24 -21.51 16.17
N ALA A 162 -4.33 -22.49 16.21
CA ALA A 162 -3.39 -22.74 15.12
C ALA A 162 -4.05 -23.10 13.77
N VAL A 163 -5.21 -23.75 13.79
CA VAL A 163 -5.89 -24.21 12.57
C VAL A 163 -7.06 -23.30 12.17
N HIS A 164 -7.25 -22.16 12.84
CA HIS A 164 -8.44 -21.33 12.66
C HIS A 164 -8.43 -20.59 11.30
N PRO A 165 -9.42 -20.83 10.41
CA PRO A 165 -9.40 -20.24 9.06
C PRO A 165 -9.43 -18.71 8.99
N VAL A 166 -10.02 -18.04 10.00
CA VAL A 166 -10.02 -16.56 10.10
C VAL A 166 -8.60 -15.95 10.14
N HIS A 167 -7.58 -16.72 10.49
CA HIS A 167 -6.19 -16.22 10.55
C HIS A 167 -5.51 -16.18 9.19
N THR A 168 -6.12 -16.74 8.14
CA THR A 168 -5.53 -16.82 6.81
C THR A 168 -5.15 -15.44 6.24
N GLU A 169 -5.98 -14.41 6.41
CA GLU A 169 -5.61 -13.03 6.04
C GLU A 169 -4.38 -12.52 6.81
N ALA A 170 -4.29 -12.84 8.10
CA ALA A 170 -3.19 -12.38 8.97
C ALA A 170 -1.85 -13.12 8.71
N VAL A 171 -1.92 -14.39 8.29
CA VAL A 171 -0.75 -15.26 8.14
C VAL A 171 -0.32 -15.39 6.68
N ALA A 172 -1.24 -15.72 5.78
CA ALA A 172 -0.95 -15.87 4.35
C ALA A 172 -0.75 -14.50 3.68
N GLY A 173 -1.56 -13.50 4.02
CA GLY A 173 -1.31 -12.11 3.62
C GLY A 173 -0.11 -11.53 4.37
N VAL A 174 0.93 -11.10 3.65
CA VAL A 174 2.21 -10.70 4.28
C VAL A 174 2.02 -9.48 5.18
N VAL A 175 1.21 -8.52 4.74
CA VAL A 175 0.79 -7.31 5.48
C VAL A 175 0.14 -7.63 6.83
N GLY A 176 -0.49 -8.81 6.96
CA GLY A 176 -1.07 -9.33 8.20
C GLY A 176 -0.07 -9.50 9.35
N ARG A 177 1.24 -9.42 9.08
CA ARG A 177 2.31 -9.43 10.08
C ARG A 177 2.08 -8.42 11.21
N ALA A 178 1.43 -7.29 10.94
CA ALA A 178 1.08 -6.31 11.97
C ALA A 178 0.25 -6.94 13.10
N ASP A 179 -0.74 -7.77 12.76
CA ASP A 179 -1.62 -8.47 13.71
C ASP A 179 -0.88 -9.55 14.49
N VAL A 180 -0.05 -10.33 13.80
CA VAL A 180 0.73 -11.41 14.41
C VAL A 180 1.75 -10.83 15.41
N LEU A 181 2.53 -9.82 15.00
CA LEU A 181 3.48 -9.15 15.90
C LEU A 181 2.79 -8.48 17.08
N ALA A 182 1.67 -7.77 16.83
CA ALA A 182 0.90 -7.16 17.90
C ALA A 182 0.45 -8.22 18.91
N CYS A 183 -0.05 -9.37 18.45
CA CYS A 183 -0.46 -10.49 19.30
C CYS A 183 0.69 -11.08 20.13
N ILE A 184 1.88 -11.29 19.54
CA ILE A 184 3.08 -11.77 20.27
C ILE A 184 3.38 -10.86 21.46
N PHE A 185 3.49 -9.55 21.21
CA PHE A 185 3.79 -8.57 22.26
C PHE A 185 2.64 -8.41 23.26
N PHE A 186 1.39 -8.50 22.78
CA PHE A 186 0.18 -8.44 23.62
C PHE A 186 0.14 -9.59 24.62
N LEU A 187 0.30 -10.83 24.16
CA LEU A 187 0.32 -12.02 25.03
C LEU A 187 1.57 -12.05 25.93
N SER A 188 2.72 -11.61 25.43
CA SER A 188 3.95 -11.51 26.23
C SER A 188 3.79 -10.49 27.36
N SER A 189 3.17 -9.34 27.10
CA SER A 189 2.83 -8.36 28.12
C SER A 189 1.88 -8.96 29.17
N LEU A 190 0.82 -9.65 28.75
CA LEU A 190 -0.12 -10.32 29.66
C LEU A 190 0.58 -11.33 30.59
N LEU A 191 1.44 -12.18 30.01
CA LEU A 191 2.20 -13.21 30.74
C LEU A 191 3.18 -12.62 31.74
N VAL A 192 3.91 -11.56 31.36
CA VAL A 192 4.87 -10.88 32.24
C VAL A 192 4.17 -10.11 33.35
N TYR A 193 3.05 -9.44 33.04
CA TYR A 193 2.31 -8.61 33.99
C TYR A 193 1.74 -9.40 35.16
N HIS A 194 1.20 -10.60 34.90
CA HIS A 194 0.58 -11.45 35.93
C HIS A 194 1.50 -12.54 36.48
N ARG A 195 2.80 -12.50 36.17
CA ARG A 195 3.81 -13.37 36.79
C ARG A 195 3.89 -13.11 38.31
N PRO A 196 4.18 -14.12 39.16
CA PRO A 196 4.30 -13.92 40.60
C PRO A 196 5.23 -12.75 40.99
N PRO A 197 4.88 -11.98 42.04
CA PRO A 197 5.44 -10.66 42.36
C PRO A 197 6.88 -10.66 42.90
N SER A 198 7.65 -11.71 42.66
CA SER A 198 9.05 -11.82 43.09
C SER A 198 9.94 -10.75 42.44
N ASN A 199 9.49 -10.08 41.37
CA ASN A 199 10.33 -9.17 40.60
C ASN A 199 9.61 -7.84 40.31
N LYS A 200 9.98 -6.76 41.03
CA LYS A 200 9.39 -5.40 40.88
C LYS A 200 9.53 -4.84 39.45
N LYS A 201 10.44 -5.38 38.64
CA LYS A 201 10.72 -4.99 37.24
C LYS A 201 9.66 -5.48 36.23
N CYS A 202 8.80 -6.44 36.59
CA CYS A 202 7.85 -7.05 35.64
C CYS A 202 6.80 -6.08 35.08
N VAL A 203 6.34 -5.11 35.87
CA VAL A 203 5.30 -4.15 35.39
C VAL A 203 5.86 -3.25 34.30
N TRP A 204 7.06 -2.71 34.48
CA TRP A 204 7.71 -1.88 33.47
C TRP A 204 8.02 -2.66 32.19
N LEU A 205 8.51 -3.90 32.32
CA LEU A 205 8.70 -4.78 31.16
C LEU A 205 7.39 -5.04 30.41
N SER A 206 6.28 -5.27 31.14
CA SER A 206 4.96 -5.38 30.53
C SER A 206 4.55 -4.09 29.82
N VAL A 207 4.85 -2.92 30.38
CA VAL A 207 4.55 -1.64 29.73
C VAL A 207 5.32 -1.47 28.43
N VAL A 208 6.61 -1.82 28.43
CA VAL A 208 7.43 -1.80 27.21
C VAL A 208 6.87 -2.76 26.16
N LEU A 209 6.53 -3.99 26.55
CA LEU A 209 5.93 -4.97 25.62
C LEU A 209 4.56 -4.48 25.09
N GLY A 210 3.73 -3.87 25.94
CA GLY A 210 2.47 -3.27 25.50
C GLY A 210 2.65 -2.10 24.55
N ALA A 211 3.67 -1.26 24.76
CA ALA A 211 4.04 -0.19 23.83
C ALA A 211 4.53 -0.75 22.48
N LEU A 212 5.35 -1.82 22.49
CA LEU A 212 5.76 -2.52 21.27
C LEU A 212 4.57 -3.13 20.53
N SER A 213 3.60 -3.69 21.24
CA SER A 213 2.34 -4.16 20.65
C SER A 213 1.60 -3.02 19.95
N MET A 214 1.51 -1.85 20.58
CA MET A 214 0.90 -0.64 19.99
C MET A 214 1.65 -0.14 18.74
N LEU A 215 2.99 -0.21 18.74
CA LEU A 215 3.82 0.18 17.59
C LEU A 215 3.77 -0.82 16.44
N ALA A 216 3.39 -2.08 16.70
CA ALA A 216 3.09 -3.06 15.66
C ALA A 216 1.69 -2.84 15.07
N LYS A 217 0.69 -2.64 15.94
CA LYS A 217 -0.68 -2.33 15.56
C LYS A 217 -1.41 -1.53 16.63
N GLU A 218 -2.29 -0.65 16.17
CA GLU A 218 -3.05 0.30 16.99
C GLU A 218 -3.84 -0.34 18.14
N THR A 219 -4.35 -1.54 17.91
CA THR A 219 -5.17 -2.33 18.86
C THR A 219 -4.36 -2.83 20.05
N GLY A 220 -3.03 -2.85 19.96
CA GLY A 220 -2.13 -3.30 21.03
C GLY A 220 -2.32 -2.52 22.34
N ILE A 221 -2.81 -1.28 22.28
CA ILE A 221 -3.08 -0.44 23.46
C ILE A 221 -4.10 -1.07 24.43
N MET A 222 -4.98 -1.94 23.94
CA MET A 222 -6.02 -2.59 24.75
C MET A 222 -5.45 -3.54 25.81
N ILE A 223 -4.17 -3.93 25.72
CA ILE A 223 -3.53 -4.78 26.74
C ILE A 223 -3.49 -4.11 28.11
N PHE A 224 -3.35 -2.79 28.17
CA PHE A 224 -3.34 -2.05 29.43
C PHE A 224 -4.70 -2.13 30.13
N ILE A 225 -5.77 -1.93 29.36
CA ILE A 225 -7.15 -2.04 29.85
C ILE A 225 -7.44 -3.49 30.26
N LEU A 226 -7.00 -4.47 29.48
CA LEU A 226 -7.18 -5.88 29.79
C LEU A 226 -6.45 -6.31 31.07
N ASN A 227 -5.19 -5.89 31.24
CA ASN A 227 -4.40 -6.14 32.44
C ASN A 227 -5.07 -5.56 33.70
N LEU A 228 -5.59 -4.32 33.60
CA LEU A 228 -6.33 -3.67 34.69
C LEU A 228 -7.64 -4.40 35.00
N ALA A 229 -8.41 -4.77 33.97
CA ALA A 229 -9.66 -5.50 34.14
C ALA A 229 -9.44 -6.87 34.79
N PHE A 230 -8.39 -7.59 34.39
CA PHE A 230 -8.08 -8.90 34.97
C PHE A 230 -7.50 -8.81 36.39
N ASP A 231 -6.67 -7.81 36.69
CA ASP A 231 -6.22 -7.53 38.05
C ASP A 231 -7.41 -7.16 38.97
N PHE A 232 -8.35 -6.36 38.48
CA PHE A 232 -9.58 -6.03 39.20
C PHE A 232 -10.42 -7.27 39.51
N TYR A 233 -10.66 -8.13 38.51
CA TYR A 233 -11.35 -9.42 38.71
C TYR A 233 -10.66 -10.26 39.79
N ARG A 234 -9.33 -10.42 39.70
CA ARG A 234 -8.55 -11.25 40.63
C ARG A 234 -8.54 -10.69 42.06
N CYS A 235 -8.55 -9.37 42.21
CA CYS A 235 -8.49 -8.70 43.50
C CYS A 235 -9.86 -8.32 44.07
N TRP A 236 -10.97 -8.62 43.38
CA TRP A 236 -12.32 -8.24 43.79
C TRP A 236 -12.67 -8.54 45.25
N PRO A 237 -12.36 -9.73 45.82
CA PRO A 237 -12.68 -10.00 47.23
C PRO A 237 -12.01 -9.03 48.22
N PHE A 238 -10.80 -8.54 47.90
CA PHE A 238 -10.08 -7.56 48.73
C PHE A 238 -10.61 -6.14 48.51
N VAL A 239 -10.98 -5.81 47.26
CA VAL A 239 -11.59 -4.53 46.91
C VAL A 239 -12.94 -4.38 47.61
N LYS A 240 -13.81 -5.41 47.54
CA LYS A 240 -15.10 -5.44 48.24
C LYS A 240 -14.93 -5.23 49.74
N ARG A 241 -14.00 -5.93 50.38
CA ARG A 241 -13.71 -5.75 51.82
C ARG A 241 -13.19 -4.36 52.15
N SER A 242 -12.32 -3.79 51.31
CA SER A 242 -11.79 -2.44 51.54
C SER A 242 -12.90 -1.38 51.42
N ILE A 243 -13.82 -1.55 50.46
CA ILE A 243 -15.01 -0.68 50.30
C ILE A 243 -15.95 -0.84 51.51
N CYS A 244 -16.27 -2.07 51.91
CA CYS A 244 -17.17 -2.32 53.04
C CYS A 244 -16.60 -1.90 54.40
N SER A 245 -15.27 -1.95 54.58
CA SER A 245 -14.61 -1.65 55.86
C SER A 245 -14.05 -0.23 55.98
N LEU A 246 -14.12 0.58 54.91
CA LEU A 246 -13.52 1.93 54.80
C LEU A 246 -12.03 1.98 55.21
N LYS A 247 -11.34 0.82 55.27
CA LYS A 247 -9.92 0.69 55.63
C LYS A 247 -9.14 0.16 54.45
N ILE A 248 -8.05 0.84 54.11
CA ILE A 248 -7.16 0.45 53.00
C ILE A 248 -6.25 -0.68 53.47
N GLU A 249 -6.48 -1.91 53.00
CA GLU A 249 -5.59 -3.04 53.28
C GLU A 249 -4.22 -2.89 52.58
N LYS A 250 -3.13 -3.33 53.24
CA LYS A 250 -1.75 -3.35 52.68
C LYS A 250 -1.60 -4.15 51.36
N LYS A 251 -2.54 -5.02 51.01
CA LYS A 251 -2.54 -5.70 49.70
C LYS A 251 -3.19 -4.86 48.61
N CYS A 252 -4.17 -4.02 48.95
CA CYS A 252 -4.74 -3.02 48.04
C CYS A 252 -3.72 -1.94 47.67
N THR A 253 -2.76 -1.61 48.54
CA THR A 253 -1.70 -0.64 48.21
C THR A 253 -0.71 -1.15 47.15
N GLY A 254 -0.45 -2.47 47.12
CA GLY A 254 0.37 -3.08 46.06
C GLY A 254 -0.35 -3.11 44.70
N LEU A 255 -1.67 -3.30 44.71
CA LEU A 255 -2.52 -3.23 43.52
C LEU A 255 -2.62 -1.79 43.01
N SER A 256 -2.92 -0.82 43.88
CA SER A 256 -3.06 0.59 43.50
C SER A 256 -1.78 1.12 42.85
N LEU A 257 -0.60 0.74 43.34
CA LEU A 257 0.67 1.14 42.73
C LEU A 257 0.88 0.54 41.32
N ARG A 258 0.45 -0.71 41.08
CA ARG A 258 0.50 -1.33 39.73
C ARG A 258 -0.48 -0.64 38.79
N THR A 259 -1.69 -0.36 39.27
CA THR A 259 -2.72 0.35 38.53
C THR A 259 -2.26 1.75 38.13
N ILE A 260 -1.72 2.53 39.08
CA ILE A 260 -1.19 3.87 38.81
C ILE A 260 -0.12 3.82 37.73
N LYS A 261 0.84 2.89 37.81
CA LYS A 261 1.89 2.74 36.79
C LYS A 261 1.31 2.48 35.41
N VAL A 262 0.34 1.58 35.30
CA VAL A 262 -0.30 1.24 34.01
C VAL A 262 -1.14 2.40 33.48
N VAL A 263 -1.94 3.06 34.32
CA VAL A 263 -2.79 4.18 33.93
C VAL A 263 -1.96 5.38 33.47
N VAL A 264 -0.90 5.74 34.21
CA VAL A 264 0.02 6.81 33.82
C VAL A 264 0.72 6.46 32.51
N SER A 265 1.19 5.22 32.35
CA SER A 265 1.82 4.78 31.10
C SER A 265 0.84 4.80 29.92
N LEU A 266 -0.40 4.35 30.13
CA LEU A 266 -1.46 4.39 29.13
C LEU A 266 -1.76 5.84 28.72
N ALA A 267 -1.94 6.75 29.68
CA ALA A 267 -2.18 8.16 29.40
C ALA A 267 -1.03 8.77 28.59
N LEU A 268 0.22 8.52 28.98
CA LEU A 268 1.40 9.00 28.26
C LEU A 268 1.46 8.46 26.82
N LEU A 269 1.19 7.18 26.62
CA LEU A 269 1.18 6.56 25.29
C LEU A 269 0.04 7.09 24.40
N VAL A 270 -1.15 7.32 24.96
CA VAL A 270 -2.26 7.96 24.24
C VAL A 270 -1.90 9.39 23.86
N CYS A 271 -1.36 10.19 24.79
CA CYS A 271 -0.92 11.56 24.51
C CYS A 271 0.15 11.61 23.42
N LEU A 272 1.18 10.76 23.52
CA LEU A 272 2.23 10.64 22.51
C LEU A 272 1.63 10.29 21.13
N ARG A 273 0.68 9.35 21.11
CA ARG A 273 0.05 8.92 19.88
C ARG A 273 -0.85 9.99 19.25
N LEU A 274 -1.63 10.71 20.05
CA LEU A 274 -2.43 11.84 19.57
C LEU A 274 -1.54 12.97 19.03
N ALA A 275 -0.40 13.22 19.67
CA ALA A 275 0.60 14.16 19.17
C ALA A 275 1.17 13.74 17.81
N LEU A 276 1.48 12.45 17.62
CA LEU A 276 1.96 11.90 16.35
C LEU A 276 0.90 11.96 15.23
N LEU A 277 -0.38 11.82 15.57
CA LEU A 277 -1.50 11.96 14.64
C LEU A 277 -1.80 13.43 14.26
N GLN A 278 -1.04 14.39 14.82
CA GLN A 278 -1.21 15.84 14.61
C GLN A 278 -2.65 16.32 14.87
N GLY A 279 -3.37 15.65 15.78
CA GLY A 279 -4.76 15.98 16.11
C GLY A 279 -5.78 15.75 14.99
N THR A 280 -5.41 15.06 13.90
CA THR A 280 -6.31 14.76 12.78
C THR A 280 -6.76 13.30 12.79
N TRP A 281 -8.05 13.08 12.58
CA TRP A 281 -8.61 11.73 12.49
C TRP A 281 -8.43 11.16 11.08
N PRO A 282 -8.25 9.83 10.95
CA PRO A 282 -8.28 9.17 9.66
C PRO A 282 -9.62 9.46 9.00
N SER A 283 -9.56 9.91 7.77
CA SER A 283 -10.76 10.31 7.06
C SER A 283 -11.04 9.23 6.02
N PHE A 284 -12.19 8.56 6.12
CA PHE A 284 -12.61 7.52 5.16
C PHE A 284 -13.82 7.98 4.33
N SER A 285 -14.18 7.20 3.32
CA SER A 285 -15.24 7.54 2.37
C SER A 285 -16.53 6.73 2.66
N PRO A 286 -17.72 7.17 2.20
CA PRO A 286 -18.95 6.39 2.33
C PRO A 286 -18.88 5.01 1.66
N GLN A 287 -17.99 4.83 0.68
CA GLN A 287 -17.76 3.55 0.02
C GLN A 287 -17.07 2.53 0.96
N ASP A 288 -16.21 3.02 1.85
CA ASP A 288 -15.43 2.19 2.77
C ASP A 288 -16.28 1.67 3.93
N ASN A 289 -17.19 2.50 4.43
CA ASN A 289 -18.13 2.16 5.49
C ASN A 289 -19.46 2.93 5.32
N PRO A 290 -20.43 2.39 4.57
CA PRO A 290 -21.68 3.09 4.28
C PRO A 290 -22.53 3.33 5.54
N ALA A 291 -22.45 2.44 6.52
CA ALA A 291 -23.20 2.57 7.77
C ALA A 291 -22.77 3.82 8.57
N ALA A 292 -21.49 4.18 8.55
CA ALA A 292 -20.98 5.35 9.27
C ALA A 292 -21.55 6.69 8.75
N PHE A 293 -21.93 6.76 7.48
CA PHE A 293 -22.44 8.00 6.85
C PHE A 293 -23.96 8.04 6.67
N HIS A 294 -24.68 6.99 7.09
CA HIS A 294 -26.14 6.97 6.96
C HIS A 294 -26.78 8.02 7.89
N PRO A 295 -27.78 8.80 7.44
CA PRO A 295 -28.35 9.90 8.24
C PRO A 295 -29.08 9.42 9.50
N SER A 296 -29.83 8.32 9.41
CA SER A 296 -30.58 7.76 10.54
C SER A 296 -29.67 7.05 11.55
N PHE A 297 -29.67 7.53 12.80
CA PHE A 297 -28.95 6.90 13.92
C PHE A 297 -29.40 5.46 14.16
N PHE A 298 -30.70 5.18 14.03
CA PHE A 298 -31.25 3.84 14.21
C PHE A 298 -30.61 2.82 13.27
N VAL A 299 -30.52 3.15 11.97
CA VAL A 299 -29.88 2.30 10.96
C VAL A 299 -28.40 2.08 11.26
N ARG A 300 -27.69 3.13 11.70
CA ARG A 300 -26.27 3.01 12.09
C ARG A 300 -26.09 2.04 13.25
N LEU A 301 -26.87 2.23 14.32
CA LEU A 301 -26.78 1.42 15.53
C LEU A 301 -27.13 -0.05 15.24
N MET A 302 -28.25 -0.31 14.57
CA MET A 302 -28.67 -1.68 14.23
C MET A 302 -27.64 -2.38 13.35
N THR A 303 -27.12 -1.68 12.33
CA THR A 303 -26.10 -2.23 11.44
C THR A 303 -24.81 -2.52 12.21
N PHE A 304 -24.33 -1.61 13.06
CA PHE A 304 -23.10 -1.84 13.85
C PHE A 304 -23.24 -2.97 14.88
N CYS A 305 -24.41 -3.10 15.52
CA CYS A 305 -24.70 -4.24 16.40
C CYS A 305 -24.67 -5.55 15.61
N TYR A 306 -25.28 -5.59 14.43
CA TYR A 306 -25.20 -6.76 13.56
C TYR A 306 -23.77 -7.05 13.10
N LEU A 307 -22.98 -6.05 12.72
CA LEU A 307 -21.58 -6.25 12.33
C LEU A 307 -20.77 -6.86 13.48
N ALA A 308 -20.98 -6.42 14.73
CA ALA A 308 -20.34 -7.03 15.89
C ALA A 308 -20.77 -8.50 16.07
N ALA A 309 -22.06 -8.81 15.94
CA ALA A 309 -22.58 -10.17 16.00
C ALA A 309 -22.04 -11.05 14.87
N PHE A 310 -21.95 -10.51 13.65
CA PHE A 310 -21.42 -11.21 12.48
C PHE A 310 -19.91 -11.48 12.61
N ASN A 311 -19.13 -10.55 13.18
CA ASN A 311 -17.72 -10.80 13.50
C ASN A 311 -17.56 -11.93 14.53
N TRP A 312 -18.45 -12.01 15.52
CA TRP A 312 -18.46 -13.16 16.44
C TRP A 312 -18.89 -14.45 15.72
N TRP A 313 -19.84 -14.38 14.79
CA TRP A 313 -20.19 -15.52 13.93
C TRP A 313 -19.00 -16.02 13.11
N LEU A 314 -18.16 -15.14 12.55
CA LEU A 314 -16.94 -15.53 11.84
C LEU A 314 -15.92 -16.26 12.74
N LEU A 315 -15.91 -15.99 14.05
CA LEU A 315 -15.09 -16.74 15.01
C LEU A 315 -15.65 -18.14 15.32
N LEU A 316 -16.96 -18.36 15.14
CA LEU A 316 -17.61 -19.64 15.41
C LEU A 316 -17.70 -20.51 14.15
N CYS A 317 -18.01 -19.89 13.01
CA CYS A 317 -18.18 -20.53 11.72
C CYS A 317 -17.49 -19.70 10.61
N PRO A 318 -16.16 -19.83 10.44
CA PRO A 318 -15.38 -19.10 9.45
C PRO A 318 -15.53 -19.69 8.03
N TRP A 319 -16.77 -19.86 7.57
CA TRP A 319 -17.05 -20.41 6.25
C TRP A 319 -16.95 -19.35 5.15
N THR A 320 -17.66 -18.23 5.35
CA THR A 320 -17.70 -17.08 4.45
C THR A 320 -16.55 -16.14 4.76
N LEU A 321 -15.47 -16.25 4.00
CA LEU A 321 -14.29 -15.39 4.13
C LEU A 321 -14.06 -14.60 2.84
N SER A 322 -13.59 -13.36 2.97
CA SER A 322 -13.22 -12.43 1.91
C SER A 322 -12.16 -11.45 2.43
N HIS A 323 -11.17 -11.11 1.60
CA HIS A 323 -10.20 -10.06 1.93
C HIS A 323 -10.83 -8.66 1.95
N ASP A 324 -11.98 -8.48 1.28
CA ASP A 324 -12.65 -7.18 1.18
C ASP A 324 -14.18 -7.31 1.36
N TRP A 325 -14.71 -6.54 2.31
CA TRP A 325 -16.12 -6.48 2.69
C TRP A 325 -16.78 -5.12 2.38
N GLN A 326 -16.17 -4.31 1.52
CA GLN A 326 -16.69 -2.97 1.16
C GLN A 326 -17.76 -3.02 0.06
N MET A 327 -18.25 -1.84 -0.35
CA MET A 327 -19.11 -1.61 -1.52
C MET A 327 -20.27 -2.61 -1.71
N GLY A 328 -21.15 -2.71 -0.71
CA GLY A 328 -22.39 -3.48 -0.81
C GLY A 328 -22.28 -4.95 -0.37
N SER A 329 -21.12 -5.39 0.13
CA SER A 329 -20.96 -6.76 0.64
C SER A 329 -21.89 -7.10 1.81
N VAL A 330 -22.18 -6.13 2.68
CA VAL A 330 -23.17 -6.26 3.77
C VAL A 330 -24.23 -5.18 3.62
N PRO A 331 -25.47 -5.53 3.25
CA PRO A 331 -26.57 -4.58 3.15
C PRO A 331 -26.88 -3.94 4.51
N LEU A 332 -27.22 -2.65 4.52
CA LEU A 332 -27.63 -1.94 5.74
C LEU A 332 -28.90 -2.56 6.33
N ILE A 333 -29.04 -2.50 7.66
CA ILE A 333 -30.26 -2.93 8.35
C ILE A 333 -31.16 -1.71 8.53
N THR A 334 -32.19 -1.61 7.69
CA THR A 334 -33.13 -0.48 7.69
C THR A 334 -34.39 -0.73 8.52
N SER A 335 -34.73 -1.99 8.80
CA SER A 335 -35.92 -2.39 9.55
C SER A 335 -35.58 -3.18 10.81
N GLY A 336 -36.35 -2.98 11.88
CA GLY A 336 -36.25 -3.79 13.10
C GLY A 336 -36.64 -5.26 12.88
N TRP A 337 -37.48 -5.53 11.88
CA TRP A 337 -37.96 -6.87 11.52
C TRP A 337 -37.02 -7.63 10.57
N ASP A 338 -35.83 -7.09 10.30
CA ASP A 338 -34.83 -7.79 9.50
C ASP A 338 -34.44 -9.11 10.21
N PRO A 339 -34.51 -10.28 9.55
CA PRO A 339 -34.20 -11.56 10.17
C PRO A 339 -32.77 -11.63 10.72
N ARG A 340 -31.85 -10.81 10.18
CA ARG A 340 -30.47 -10.72 10.69
C ARG A 340 -30.40 -10.22 12.14
N ASN A 341 -31.41 -9.49 12.60
CA ASN A 341 -31.49 -9.07 13.99
C ASN A 341 -31.68 -10.25 14.96
N LEU A 342 -32.15 -11.42 14.50
CA LEU A 342 -32.18 -12.63 15.32
C LEU A 342 -30.77 -13.05 15.74
N LEU A 343 -29.81 -13.02 14.81
CA LEU A 343 -28.39 -13.29 15.11
C LEU A 343 -27.83 -12.24 16.07
N THR A 344 -28.16 -10.97 15.85
CA THR A 344 -27.77 -9.86 16.74
C THR A 344 -28.29 -10.10 18.17
N CYS A 345 -29.59 -10.35 18.33
CA CYS A 345 -30.21 -10.62 19.62
C CYS A 345 -29.63 -11.87 20.30
N ALA A 346 -29.40 -12.95 19.55
CA ALA A 346 -28.78 -14.16 20.07
C ALA A 346 -27.35 -13.91 20.57
N ALA A 347 -26.54 -13.18 19.78
CA ALA A 347 -25.17 -12.85 20.16
C ALA A 347 -25.13 -11.96 21.41
N PHE A 348 -25.86 -10.84 21.43
CA PHE A 348 -25.88 -9.97 22.60
C PHE A 348 -26.53 -10.64 23.82
N GLY A 349 -27.55 -11.49 23.63
CA GLY A 349 -28.12 -12.32 24.69
C GLY A 349 -27.10 -13.29 25.29
N ALA A 350 -26.33 -13.99 24.45
CA ALA A 350 -25.23 -14.85 24.90
C ALA A 350 -24.14 -14.05 25.64
N LEU A 351 -23.78 -12.86 25.14
CA LEU A 351 -22.82 -11.98 25.81
C LEU A 351 -23.35 -11.53 27.18
N LEU A 352 -24.63 -11.16 27.29
CA LEU A 352 -25.25 -10.78 28.55
C LEU A 352 -25.25 -11.93 29.56
N VAL A 353 -25.54 -13.16 29.12
CA VAL A 353 -25.45 -14.36 29.98
C VAL A 353 -24.01 -14.57 30.46
N LEU A 354 -23.02 -14.44 29.58
CA LEU A 354 -21.60 -14.56 29.94
C LEU A 354 -21.16 -13.45 30.90
N CYS A 355 -21.61 -12.21 30.69
CA CYS A 355 -21.36 -11.07 31.59
C CYS A 355 -22.03 -11.27 32.95
N TYR A 356 -23.25 -11.78 32.99
CA TYR A 356 -23.92 -12.13 34.25
C TYR A 356 -23.15 -13.22 35.00
N ARG A 357 -22.69 -14.27 34.30
CA ARG A 357 -21.84 -15.31 34.89
C ARG A 357 -20.50 -14.77 35.39
N PHE A 358 -19.90 -13.83 34.67
CA PHE A 358 -18.71 -13.10 35.13
C PHE A 358 -19.00 -12.41 36.47
N ILE A 359 -20.10 -11.66 36.56
CA ILE A 359 -20.44 -10.87 37.76
C ILE A 359 -20.72 -11.81 38.94
N ALA A 360 -21.47 -12.90 38.71
CA ALA A 360 -21.76 -13.89 39.74
C ALA A 360 -20.50 -14.64 40.23
N ASP A 361 -19.52 -14.85 39.34
CA ASP A 361 -18.27 -15.55 39.67
C ASP A 361 -17.18 -14.63 40.28
N LEU A 362 -17.44 -13.33 40.44
CA LEU A 362 -16.45 -12.38 40.98
C LEU A 362 -15.93 -12.76 42.38
N GLU A 363 -16.77 -13.40 43.21
CA GLU A 363 -16.40 -13.77 44.58
C GLU A 363 -15.67 -15.11 44.67
N VAL A 364 -16.15 -16.11 43.93
CA VAL A 364 -15.65 -17.50 44.01
C VAL A 364 -14.48 -17.74 43.05
N GLN A 365 -14.43 -16.98 41.94
CA GLN A 365 -13.42 -17.06 40.88
C GLN A 365 -13.23 -18.49 40.34
N LYS A 366 -14.32 -19.25 40.23
CA LYS A 366 -14.31 -20.65 39.77
C LYS A 366 -14.16 -20.74 38.25
N HIS A 367 -14.74 -19.79 37.53
CA HIS A 367 -14.85 -19.77 36.07
C HIS A 367 -13.85 -18.78 35.43
N THR A 368 -12.64 -18.69 35.98
CA THR A 368 -11.56 -17.84 35.44
C THR A 368 -11.32 -17.99 33.93
N PRO A 369 -11.33 -19.20 33.32
CA PRO A 369 -11.16 -19.33 31.87
C PRO A 369 -12.24 -18.59 31.06
N ALA A 370 -13.50 -18.64 31.48
CA ALA A 370 -14.60 -17.94 30.80
C ALA A 370 -14.42 -16.42 30.89
N VAL A 371 -13.99 -15.92 32.05
CA VAL A 371 -13.75 -14.50 32.29
C VAL A 371 -12.65 -13.94 31.40
N ILE A 372 -11.46 -14.56 31.40
CA ILE A 372 -10.36 -14.09 30.55
C ILE A 372 -10.69 -14.26 29.07
N GLY A 373 -11.42 -15.32 28.71
CA GLY A 373 -11.90 -15.55 27.35
C GLY A 373 -12.78 -14.41 26.84
N VAL A 374 -13.76 -13.97 27.64
CA VAL A 374 -14.63 -12.83 27.30
C VAL A 374 -13.84 -11.52 27.22
N LEU A 375 -12.93 -11.28 28.17
CA LEU A 375 -12.08 -10.08 28.15
C LEU A 375 -11.19 -10.02 26.89
N LEU A 376 -10.57 -11.14 26.51
CA LEU A 376 -9.73 -11.25 25.30
C LEU A 376 -10.54 -11.20 24.01
N MET A 377 -11.80 -11.64 24.02
CA MET A 377 -12.69 -11.59 22.86
C MET A 377 -13.23 -10.17 22.63
N VAL A 378 -13.68 -9.50 23.69
CA VAL A 378 -14.37 -8.21 23.59
C VAL A 378 -13.39 -7.04 23.54
N LEU A 379 -12.48 -6.91 24.52
CA LEU A 379 -11.67 -5.68 24.66
C LEU A 379 -10.79 -5.37 23.44
N PRO A 380 -10.03 -6.32 22.87
CA PRO A 380 -9.23 -6.06 21.68
C PRO A 380 -10.07 -5.73 20.43
N PHE A 381 -11.34 -6.16 20.38
CA PHE A 381 -12.26 -5.90 19.27
C PHE A 381 -12.96 -4.54 19.36
N VAL A 382 -13.11 -3.97 20.57
CA VAL A 382 -13.81 -2.69 20.78
C VAL A 382 -13.38 -1.58 19.81
N PRO A 383 -12.08 -1.31 19.58
CA PRO A 383 -11.67 -0.24 18.65
C PRO A 383 -12.11 -0.46 17.20
N ALA A 384 -12.38 -1.71 16.80
CA ALA A 384 -12.80 -2.06 15.45
C ALA A 384 -14.30 -2.37 15.32
N SER A 385 -15.04 -2.34 16.43
CA SER A 385 -16.47 -2.67 16.48
C SER A 385 -17.38 -1.66 15.78
N ASN A 386 -16.87 -0.49 15.41
CA ASN A 386 -17.64 0.68 14.94
C ASN A 386 -18.66 1.26 15.95
N LEU A 387 -18.77 0.70 17.16
CA LEU A 387 -19.73 1.15 18.18
C LEU A 387 -19.26 2.39 18.95
N LEU A 388 -17.96 2.46 19.30
CA LEU A 388 -17.38 3.60 20.01
C LEU A 388 -16.66 4.58 19.08
N VAL A 389 -15.93 4.04 18.11
CA VAL A 389 -15.15 4.80 17.14
C VAL A 389 -15.44 4.22 15.77
N THR A 390 -15.84 5.07 14.83
CA THR A 390 -16.10 4.66 13.45
C THR A 390 -14.77 4.45 12.71
N VAL A 391 -14.69 3.35 11.96
CA VAL A 391 -13.48 2.92 11.26
C VAL A 391 -13.78 2.81 9.76
N GLY A 392 -12.77 3.00 8.91
CA GLY A 392 -12.88 2.95 7.45
C GLY A 392 -13.00 1.55 6.84
N PHE A 393 -13.61 0.59 7.53
CA PHE A 393 -13.97 -0.71 6.95
C PHE A 393 -15.22 -1.27 7.64
N VAL A 394 -15.95 -2.12 6.93
CA VAL A 394 -17.15 -2.80 7.43
C VAL A 394 -16.74 -4.00 8.28
N ILE A 395 -16.01 -4.95 7.70
CA ILE A 395 -15.45 -6.14 8.35
C ILE A 395 -14.01 -6.30 7.85
N ALA A 396 -13.11 -6.74 8.72
CA ALA A 396 -11.74 -7.11 8.39
C ALA A 396 -11.34 -8.32 9.23
N GLU A 397 -11.06 -9.45 8.61
CA GLU A 397 -10.88 -10.74 9.29
C GLU A 397 -9.62 -10.72 10.15
N ARG A 398 -8.54 -10.09 9.67
CA ARG A 398 -7.29 -9.88 10.41
C ARG A 398 -7.47 -9.25 11.80
N VAL A 399 -8.51 -8.43 12.01
CA VAL A 399 -8.81 -7.81 13.31
C VAL A 399 -9.22 -8.84 14.35
N LEU A 400 -9.79 -9.96 13.91
CA LEU A 400 -10.25 -11.05 14.77
C LEU A 400 -9.11 -11.95 15.26
N TYR A 401 -7.86 -11.70 14.86
CA TYR A 401 -6.71 -12.51 15.28
C TYR A 401 -6.54 -12.55 16.80
N ILE A 402 -6.48 -11.41 17.50
CA ILE A 402 -6.42 -11.38 18.98
C ILE A 402 -7.75 -11.84 19.62
N PRO A 403 -8.93 -11.33 19.21
CA PRO A 403 -10.23 -11.80 19.72
C PRO A 403 -10.45 -13.31 19.65
N SER A 404 -9.92 -13.97 18.62
CA SER A 404 -10.03 -15.42 18.46
C SER A 404 -9.37 -16.19 19.61
N VAL A 405 -8.31 -15.65 20.25
CA VAL A 405 -7.71 -16.23 21.47
C VAL A 405 -8.76 -16.36 22.58
N GLY A 406 -9.60 -15.33 22.74
CA GLY A 406 -10.70 -15.35 23.70
C GLY A 406 -11.75 -16.41 23.35
N SER A 407 -12.15 -16.47 22.08
CA SER A 407 -13.14 -17.43 21.57
C SER A 407 -12.70 -18.88 21.77
N VAL A 408 -11.45 -19.23 21.43
CA VAL A 408 -10.94 -20.61 21.59
C VAL A 408 -10.79 -20.99 23.07
N ILE A 409 -10.48 -20.05 23.97
CA ILE A 409 -10.42 -20.31 25.41
C ILE A 409 -11.82 -20.63 25.95
N ILE A 410 -12.84 -19.86 25.56
CA ILE A 410 -14.24 -20.11 25.96
C ILE A 410 -14.68 -21.49 25.45
N THR A 411 -14.37 -21.80 24.18
CA THR A 411 -14.72 -23.08 23.55
C THR A 411 -14.06 -24.25 24.27
N ALA A 412 -12.74 -24.20 24.49
CA ALA A 412 -12.00 -25.23 25.20
C ALA A 412 -12.46 -25.39 26.65
N TYR A 413 -12.88 -24.29 27.30
CA TYR A 413 -13.44 -24.35 28.64
C TYR A 413 -14.82 -25.04 28.67
N GLY A 414 -15.70 -24.73 27.71
CA GLY A 414 -16.98 -25.42 27.56
C GLY A 414 -16.80 -26.92 27.37
N VAL A 415 -15.83 -27.32 26.53
CA VAL A 415 -15.41 -28.71 26.35
C VAL A 415 -14.92 -29.32 27.66
N GLN A 416 -14.04 -28.63 28.40
CA GLN A 416 -13.52 -29.11 29.69
C GLN A 416 -14.66 -29.39 30.68
N LEU A 417 -15.67 -28.50 30.76
CA LEU A 417 -16.83 -28.69 31.62
C LEU A 417 -17.63 -29.93 31.23
N MET A 418 -17.97 -30.07 29.94
CA MET A 418 -18.72 -31.23 29.44
C MET A 418 -17.94 -32.54 29.63
N TRP A 419 -16.63 -32.52 29.42
CA TRP A 419 -15.74 -33.66 29.58
C TRP A 419 -15.69 -34.19 31.02
N CYS A 420 -15.77 -33.28 31.99
CA CYS A 420 -15.77 -33.62 33.41
C CYS A 420 -17.16 -34.06 33.92
N SER A 421 -18.25 -33.57 33.30
CA SER A 421 -19.61 -33.77 33.80
C SER A 421 -20.23 -35.11 33.42
N LYS A 422 -20.02 -35.64 32.20
CA LYS A 422 -20.70 -36.85 31.73
C LYS A 422 -19.71 -37.84 31.07
N PRO A 423 -19.53 -39.07 31.59
CA PRO A 423 -18.55 -40.01 31.03
C PRO A 423 -18.94 -40.53 29.63
N GLY A 424 -20.24 -40.71 29.36
CA GLY A 424 -20.74 -41.21 28.07
C GLY A 424 -20.63 -40.24 26.88
N THR A 425 -20.38 -38.95 27.13
CA THR A 425 -20.27 -37.94 26.05
C THR A 425 -18.85 -37.75 25.53
N LYS A 426 -17.84 -38.38 26.16
CA LYS A 426 -16.42 -38.15 25.84
C LYS A 426 -16.05 -38.56 24.42
N VAL A 427 -16.56 -39.71 23.96
CA VAL A 427 -16.28 -40.22 22.61
C VAL A 427 -16.87 -39.28 21.55
N TYR A 428 -18.13 -38.90 21.70
CA TYR A 428 -18.79 -37.95 20.80
C TYR A 428 -18.10 -36.58 20.79
N LEU A 429 -17.67 -36.10 21.96
CA LEU A 429 -16.95 -34.83 22.08
C LEU A 429 -15.56 -34.92 21.42
N ALA A 430 -14.84 -36.02 21.59
CA ALA A 430 -13.55 -36.24 20.93
C ALA A 430 -13.70 -36.30 19.40
N ILE A 431 -14.70 -37.03 18.89
CA ILE A 431 -15.02 -37.09 17.46
C ILE A 431 -15.38 -35.70 16.94
N GLY A 432 -16.27 -34.97 17.63
CA GLY A 432 -16.67 -33.62 17.25
C GLY A 432 -15.49 -32.65 17.18
N LEU A 433 -14.56 -32.72 18.14
CA LEU A 433 -13.34 -31.90 18.14
C LEU A 433 -12.37 -32.29 17.04
N ALA A 434 -12.23 -33.58 16.74
CA ALA A 434 -11.42 -34.06 15.63
C ALA A 434 -11.97 -33.56 14.28
N VAL A 435 -13.29 -33.62 14.10
CA VAL A 435 -13.97 -33.07 12.90
C VAL A 435 -13.81 -31.55 12.82
N LEU A 436 -13.94 -30.84 13.95
CA LEU A 436 -13.73 -29.38 13.99
C LEU A 436 -12.29 -29.00 13.63
N ALA A 437 -11.30 -29.69 14.19
CA ALA A 437 -9.89 -29.46 13.88
C ALA A 437 -9.58 -29.81 12.41
N ALA A 438 -10.05 -30.96 11.91
CA ALA A 438 -9.83 -31.39 10.53
C ALA A 438 -10.49 -30.45 9.52
N SER A 439 -11.72 -30.00 9.78
CA SER A 439 -12.41 -29.00 8.94
C SER A 439 -11.71 -27.64 9.00
N GLY A 440 -11.20 -27.23 10.16
CA GLY A 440 -10.35 -26.05 10.32
C GLY A 440 -9.08 -26.12 9.46
N VAL A 441 -8.33 -27.22 9.55
CA VAL A 441 -7.14 -27.45 8.70
C VAL A 441 -7.51 -27.45 7.22
N ALA A 442 -8.55 -28.17 6.82
CA ALA A 442 -8.97 -28.25 5.42
C ALA A 442 -9.38 -26.88 4.87
N ARG A 443 -10.15 -26.09 5.64
CA ARG A 443 -10.59 -24.75 5.24
C ARG A 443 -9.42 -23.77 5.20
N THR A 444 -8.51 -23.83 6.18
CA THR A 444 -7.28 -23.02 6.22
C THR A 444 -6.38 -23.33 5.03
N HIS A 445 -6.11 -24.61 4.77
CA HIS A 445 -5.31 -25.04 3.64
C HIS A 445 -5.92 -24.58 2.30
N ARG A 446 -7.24 -24.74 2.11
CA ARG A 446 -7.92 -24.24 0.91
C ARG A 446 -7.81 -22.72 0.79
N ARG A 447 -8.05 -21.98 1.89
CA ARG A 447 -7.98 -20.51 1.87
C ARG A 447 -6.56 -20.01 1.59
N ASN A 448 -5.53 -20.66 2.12
CA ASN A 448 -4.13 -20.33 1.81
C ASN A 448 -3.82 -20.46 0.32
N ALA A 449 -4.40 -21.45 -0.37
CA ALA A 449 -4.24 -21.60 -1.81
C ALA A 449 -4.91 -20.46 -2.61
N GLU A 450 -5.98 -19.86 -2.07
CA GLU A 450 -6.66 -18.71 -2.68
C GLU A 450 -5.76 -17.45 -2.63
N TRP A 451 -4.94 -17.30 -1.59
CA TRP A 451 -3.94 -16.23 -1.43
C TRP A 451 -2.69 -16.38 -2.33
N ARG A 452 -2.61 -17.41 -3.18
CA ARG A 452 -1.43 -17.68 -4.01
C ARG A 452 -1.12 -16.55 -4.98
N ASP A 453 -2.13 -16.07 -5.70
CA ASP A 453 -1.98 -14.99 -6.67
C ASP A 453 -3.20 -14.06 -6.66
N ARG A 454 -3.05 -12.89 -7.29
CA ARG A 454 -4.09 -11.86 -7.32
C ARG A 454 -5.38 -12.36 -7.98
N ALA A 455 -5.28 -13.20 -9.01
CA ALA A 455 -6.43 -13.67 -9.77
C ALA A 455 -7.23 -14.72 -8.99
N THR A 456 -6.56 -15.68 -8.36
CA THR A 456 -7.20 -16.68 -7.50
C THR A 456 -7.91 -16.03 -6.32
N LEU A 457 -7.28 -15.04 -5.68
CA LEU A 457 -7.87 -14.35 -4.54
C LEU A 457 -9.14 -13.58 -4.94
N LEU A 458 -9.08 -12.81 -6.03
CA LEU A 458 -10.24 -12.05 -6.52
C LEU A 458 -11.39 -12.96 -6.98
N ARG A 459 -11.09 -14.08 -7.64
CA ARG A 459 -12.11 -15.05 -8.07
C ARG A 459 -12.75 -15.75 -6.89
N ALA A 460 -11.96 -16.19 -5.91
CA ALA A 460 -12.48 -16.83 -4.71
C ALA A 460 -13.43 -15.91 -3.94
N ASP A 461 -13.07 -14.63 -3.82
CA ASP A 461 -13.88 -13.66 -3.07
C ASP A 461 -15.13 -13.21 -3.83
N LEU A 462 -15.12 -13.23 -5.16
CA LEU A 462 -16.34 -13.03 -5.94
C LEU A 462 -17.31 -14.21 -5.85
N VAL A 463 -16.83 -15.43 -5.60
CA VAL A 463 -17.71 -16.58 -5.32
C VAL A 463 -18.40 -16.40 -3.97
N THR A 464 -17.72 -15.83 -2.97
CA THR A 464 -18.31 -15.58 -1.64
C THR A 464 -19.17 -14.31 -1.61
N LEU A 465 -18.76 -13.26 -2.31
CA LEU A 465 -19.41 -11.94 -2.33
C LEU A 465 -19.65 -11.45 -3.77
N PRO A 466 -20.61 -12.06 -4.51
CA PRO A 466 -20.86 -11.72 -5.91
C PRO A 466 -21.47 -10.32 -6.11
N GLN A 467 -21.99 -9.69 -5.05
CA GLN A 467 -22.57 -8.33 -5.13
C GLN A 467 -21.57 -7.24 -4.70
N ASN A 468 -20.28 -7.55 -4.60
CA ASN A 468 -19.25 -6.57 -4.25
C ASN A 468 -18.73 -5.86 -5.52
N ALA A 469 -19.09 -4.59 -5.68
CA ALA A 469 -18.69 -3.78 -6.84
C ALA A 469 -17.17 -3.59 -6.95
N LYS A 470 -16.47 -3.48 -5.82
CA LYS A 470 -15.02 -3.28 -5.76
C LYS A 470 -14.26 -4.53 -6.24
N LEU A 471 -14.72 -5.72 -5.87
CA LEU A 471 -14.12 -6.97 -6.34
C LEU A 471 -14.28 -7.15 -7.85
N HIS A 472 -15.45 -6.85 -8.41
CA HIS A 472 -15.65 -6.85 -9.86
C HIS A 472 -14.75 -5.84 -10.58
N TYR A 473 -14.62 -4.62 -10.05
CA TYR A 473 -13.71 -3.61 -10.57
C TYR A 473 -12.24 -4.05 -10.52
N ASN A 474 -11.79 -4.63 -9.41
CA ASN A 474 -10.42 -5.10 -9.24
C ASN A 474 -10.11 -6.29 -10.16
N LEU A 475 -11.05 -7.22 -10.34
CA LEU A 475 -10.91 -8.31 -11.31
C LEU A 475 -10.88 -7.76 -12.75
N ALA A 476 -11.72 -6.77 -13.07
CA ALA A 476 -11.68 -6.12 -14.38
C ALA A 476 -10.33 -5.43 -14.66
N ASN A 477 -9.74 -4.76 -13.67
CA ASN A 477 -8.39 -4.19 -13.78
C ASN A 477 -7.35 -5.26 -14.08
N PHE A 478 -7.38 -6.38 -13.34
CA PHE A 478 -6.48 -7.51 -13.57
C PHE A 478 -6.65 -8.08 -14.99
N LEU A 479 -7.89 -8.32 -15.43
CA LEU A 479 -8.19 -8.86 -16.76
C LEU A 479 -7.71 -7.92 -17.87
N ARG A 480 -7.89 -6.61 -17.69
CA ARG A 480 -7.37 -5.58 -18.58
C ARG A 480 -5.84 -5.61 -18.68
N GLU A 481 -5.15 -5.78 -17.56
CA GLU A 481 -3.69 -5.92 -17.51
C GLU A 481 -3.19 -7.19 -18.22
N THR A 482 -3.97 -8.27 -18.19
CA THR A 482 -3.71 -9.53 -18.92
C THR A 482 -4.24 -9.55 -20.36
N GLU A 483 -4.60 -8.38 -20.92
CA GLU A 483 -5.10 -8.21 -22.29
C GLU A 483 -6.44 -8.92 -22.61
N GLN A 484 -7.21 -9.32 -21.59
CA GLN A 484 -8.54 -9.92 -21.72
C GLN A 484 -9.65 -8.85 -21.67
N GLN A 485 -9.72 -8.03 -22.72
CA GLN A 485 -10.54 -6.81 -22.75
C GLN A 485 -12.05 -7.08 -22.61
N ASP A 486 -12.60 -8.09 -23.31
CA ASP A 486 -14.03 -8.38 -23.28
C ASP A 486 -14.52 -8.80 -21.88
N SER A 487 -13.77 -9.68 -21.23
CA SER A 487 -14.05 -10.11 -19.85
C SER A 487 -13.91 -8.94 -18.87
N ALA A 488 -12.92 -8.06 -19.07
CA ALA A 488 -12.76 -6.85 -18.26
C ALA A 488 -13.98 -5.93 -18.39
N ILE A 489 -14.47 -5.69 -19.60
CA ILE A 489 -15.67 -4.87 -19.85
C ILE A 489 -16.90 -5.47 -19.16
N LYS A 490 -17.09 -6.80 -19.21
CA LYS A 490 -18.21 -7.48 -18.50
C LYS A 490 -18.16 -7.19 -17.01
N HIS A 491 -17.00 -7.34 -16.38
CA HIS A 491 -16.87 -7.09 -14.94
C HIS A 491 -16.93 -5.60 -14.58
N TYR A 492 -16.45 -4.67 -15.41
CA TYR A 492 -16.69 -3.24 -15.19
C TYR A 492 -18.17 -2.89 -15.28
N LYS A 493 -18.91 -3.46 -16.25
CA LYS A 493 -20.37 -3.27 -16.35
C LYS A 493 -21.08 -3.79 -15.10
N GLU A 494 -20.67 -4.94 -14.58
CA GLU A 494 -21.24 -5.49 -13.35
C GLU A 494 -20.93 -4.61 -12.13
N ALA A 495 -19.68 -4.12 -12.01
CA ALA A 495 -19.31 -3.15 -10.98
C ALA A 495 -20.17 -1.87 -11.05
N LEU A 496 -20.46 -1.39 -12.26
CA LEU A 496 -21.32 -0.22 -12.49
C LEU A 496 -22.82 -0.52 -12.29
N ARG A 497 -23.28 -1.76 -12.54
CA ARG A 497 -24.64 -2.19 -12.20
C ARG A 497 -24.86 -2.14 -10.69
N LEU A 498 -23.88 -2.62 -9.93
CA LEU A 498 -23.90 -2.63 -8.47
C LEU A 498 -23.68 -1.24 -7.88
N TRP A 499 -22.80 -0.45 -8.49
CA TRP A 499 -22.44 0.89 -8.04
C TRP A 499 -22.33 1.87 -9.21
N PRO A 500 -23.45 2.49 -9.64
CA PRO A 500 -23.47 3.36 -10.82
C PRO A 500 -22.57 4.59 -10.73
N SER A 501 -22.28 5.08 -9.51
CA SER A 501 -21.44 6.27 -9.31
C SER A 501 -19.94 5.98 -9.24
N TYR A 502 -19.48 4.79 -9.66
CA TYR A 502 -18.07 4.39 -9.53
C TYR A 502 -17.22 5.06 -10.61
N ALA A 503 -16.74 6.27 -10.33
CA ALA A 503 -16.01 7.10 -11.27
C ALA A 503 -14.79 6.39 -11.89
N SER A 504 -14.00 5.66 -11.10
CA SER A 504 -12.81 4.93 -11.61
C SER A 504 -13.19 3.79 -12.57
N ALA A 505 -14.31 3.10 -12.33
CA ALA A 505 -14.82 2.06 -13.22
C ALA A 505 -15.27 2.67 -14.56
N HIS A 506 -16.00 3.80 -14.52
CA HIS A 506 -16.35 4.58 -15.71
C HIS A 506 -15.13 5.07 -16.49
N ASN A 507 -14.10 5.58 -15.83
CA ASN A 507 -12.86 5.95 -16.50
C ASN A 507 -12.20 4.74 -17.20
N ASN A 508 -12.09 3.61 -16.51
CA ASN A 508 -11.37 2.46 -17.05
C ASN A 508 -12.13 1.78 -18.19
N ILE A 509 -13.46 1.64 -18.08
CA ILE A 509 -14.29 1.11 -19.18
C ILE A 509 -14.25 2.02 -20.41
N GLY A 510 -14.21 3.35 -20.22
CA GLY A 510 -14.06 4.32 -21.32
C GLY A 510 -12.77 4.14 -22.13
N THR A 511 -11.71 3.58 -21.54
CA THR A 511 -10.46 3.27 -22.26
C THR A 511 -10.53 1.99 -23.10
N LEU A 512 -11.53 1.14 -22.88
CA LEU A 512 -11.66 -0.17 -23.51
C LEU A 512 -12.81 -0.24 -24.52
N VAL A 513 -13.86 0.54 -24.32
CA VAL A 513 -15.04 0.51 -25.18
C VAL A 513 -14.72 1.08 -26.56
N SER A 514 -15.29 0.44 -27.58
CA SER A 514 -15.22 0.90 -28.97
C SER A 514 -16.26 1.98 -29.27
N GLY A 515 -15.92 2.88 -30.19
CA GLY A 515 -16.75 4.03 -30.53
C GLY A 515 -16.45 5.24 -29.65
N MET A 516 -16.33 6.40 -30.29
CA MET A 516 -15.99 7.66 -29.62
C MET A 516 -17.08 8.07 -28.62
N ASP A 517 -18.34 8.01 -29.02
CA ASP A 517 -19.46 8.51 -28.21
C ASP A 517 -19.63 7.70 -26.91
N ASN A 518 -19.42 6.38 -26.97
CA ASN A 518 -19.47 5.52 -25.78
C ASN A 518 -18.32 5.82 -24.81
N ALA A 519 -17.10 6.03 -25.33
CA ALA A 519 -15.95 6.39 -24.51
C ALA A 519 -16.14 7.78 -23.86
N GLU A 520 -16.60 8.76 -24.64
CA GLU A 520 -16.93 10.11 -24.18
C GLU A 520 -17.99 10.07 -23.07
N HIS A 521 -19.08 9.33 -23.27
CA HIS A 521 -20.12 9.14 -22.27
C HIS A 521 -19.54 8.65 -20.94
N HIS A 522 -18.71 7.61 -20.96
CA HIS A 522 -18.13 7.05 -19.74
C HIS A 522 -17.14 8.01 -19.06
N PHE A 523 -16.29 8.73 -19.80
CA PHE A 523 -15.42 9.73 -19.18
C PHE A 523 -16.22 10.90 -18.57
N LEU A 524 -17.29 11.33 -19.23
CA LEU A 524 -18.19 12.36 -18.70
C LEU A 524 -18.93 11.87 -17.44
N GLN A 525 -19.37 10.60 -17.38
CA GLN A 525 -19.92 10.04 -16.14
C GLN A 525 -18.87 10.00 -15.02
N ALA A 526 -17.63 9.61 -15.32
CA ALA A 526 -16.55 9.63 -14.32
C ALA A 526 -16.33 11.05 -13.74
N ILE A 527 -16.35 12.08 -14.59
CA ILE A 527 -16.23 13.49 -14.17
C ILE A 527 -17.48 13.97 -13.44
N LYS A 528 -18.68 13.52 -13.83
CA LYS A 528 -19.94 13.84 -13.16
C LYS A 528 -19.94 13.32 -11.71
N PHE A 529 -19.52 12.08 -11.50
CA PHE A 529 -19.48 11.46 -10.17
C PHE A 529 -18.26 11.90 -9.35
N ASN A 530 -17.14 12.22 -10.01
CA ASN A 530 -15.98 12.82 -9.36
C ASN A 530 -15.37 13.92 -10.24
N LYS A 531 -15.74 15.18 -9.95
CA LYS A 531 -15.27 16.38 -10.67
C LYS A 531 -13.75 16.53 -10.66
N TYR A 532 -13.07 15.96 -9.66
CA TYR A 532 -11.63 16.06 -9.45
C TYR A 532 -10.86 14.82 -9.96
N HIS A 533 -11.51 13.92 -10.73
CA HIS A 533 -10.89 12.70 -11.23
C HIS A 533 -9.87 12.98 -12.35
N VAL A 534 -8.59 13.15 -11.97
CA VAL A 534 -7.47 13.54 -12.84
C VAL A 534 -7.40 12.71 -14.13
N ASN A 535 -7.40 11.38 -14.00
CA ASN A 535 -7.27 10.47 -15.15
C ASN A 535 -8.45 10.57 -16.14
N ALA A 536 -9.65 10.96 -15.68
CA ALA A 536 -10.82 11.07 -16.55
C ALA A 536 -10.73 12.32 -17.42
N HIS A 537 -10.28 13.45 -16.84
CA HIS A 537 -9.97 14.68 -17.58
C HIS A 537 -8.86 14.43 -18.61
N TYR A 538 -7.78 13.74 -18.22
CA TYR A 538 -6.70 13.39 -19.15
C TYR A 538 -7.19 12.52 -20.32
N ASN A 539 -7.90 11.43 -20.01
CA ASN A 539 -8.38 10.50 -21.04
C ASN A 539 -9.42 11.14 -21.98
N LEU A 540 -10.30 11.99 -21.45
CA LEU A 540 -11.25 12.75 -22.25
C LEU A 540 -10.54 13.77 -23.15
N GLY A 541 -9.54 14.49 -22.64
CA GLY A 541 -8.72 15.39 -23.44
C GLY A 541 -8.01 14.67 -24.58
N LYS A 542 -7.47 13.48 -24.31
CA LYS A 542 -6.86 12.61 -25.33
C LYS A 542 -7.87 12.13 -26.38
N LEU A 543 -9.09 11.79 -25.97
CA LEU A 543 -10.17 11.40 -26.87
C LEU A 543 -10.55 12.56 -27.81
N TYR A 544 -10.74 13.77 -27.26
CA TYR A 544 -11.05 14.97 -28.04
C TYR A 544 -9.94 15.38 -29.01
N LYS A 545 -8.67 15.24 -28.60
CA LYS A 545 -7.54 15.43 -29.51
C LYS A 545 -7.60 14.46 -30.68
N LYS A 546 -7.86 13.17 -30.43
CA LYS A 546 -7.98 12.15 -31.49
C LYS A 546 -9.13 12.44 -32.44
N SER A 547 -10.19 13.07 -31.97
CA SER A 547 -11.39 13.37 -32.76
C SER A 547 -11.39 14.73 -33.46
N GLY A 548 -10.28 15.47 -33.42
CA GLY A 548 -10.22 16.81 -34.03
C GLY A 548 -10.77 17.95 -33.16
N ARG A 549 -11.34 17.68 -31.98
CA ARG A 549 -11.94 18.67 -31.08
C ARG A 549 -10.87 19.36 -30.21
N MET A 550 -10.00 20.13 -30.86
CA MET A 550 -8.76 20.67 -30.26
C MET A 550 -9.00 21.57 -29.04
N GLN A 551 -9.99 22.47 -29.11
CA GLN A 551 -10.23 23.41 -28.00
C GLN A 551 -10.70 22.70 -26.73
N GLN A 552 -11.61 21.72 -26.87
CA GLN A 552 -12.09 20.92 -25.74
C GLN A 552 -10.96 20.05 -25.16
N ALA A 553 -10.09 19.51 -26.02
CA ALA A 553 -8.92 18.75 -25.59
C ALA A 553 -8.00 19.60 -24.69
N VAL A 554 -7.71 20.84 -25.10
CA VAL A 554 -6.93 21.79 -24.30
C VAL A 554 -7.59 22.04 -22.94
N THR A 555 -8.89 22.36 -22.92
CA THR A 555 -9.62 22.62 -21.66
C THR A 555 -9.53 21.46 -20.67
N MET A 556 -9.71 20.22 -21.15
CA MET A 556 -9.65 19.04 -20.28
C MET A 556 -8.22 18.75 -19.78
N LEU A 557 -7.21 18.92 -20.63
CA LEU A 557 -5.80 18.71 -20.26
C LEU A 557 -5.31 19.79 -19.29
N GLU A 558 -5.69 21.05 -19.48
CA GLU A 558 -5.41 22.13 -18.53
C GLU A 558 -6.09 21.88 -17.18
N LYS A 559 -7.34 21.36 -17.20
CA LYS A 559 -8.01 20.96 -15.96
C LYS A 559 -7.27 19.85 -15.24
N CYS A 560 -6.76 18.85 -15.98
CA CYS A 560 -5.91 17.79 -15.43
C CYS A 560 -4.67 18.37 -14.74
N ILE A 561 -3.97 19.33 -15.36
CA ILE A 561 -2.78 19.98 -14.79
C ILE A 561 -3.13 20.85 -13.59
N TRP A 562 -4.27 21.55 -13.63
CA TRP A 562 -4.75 22.33 -12.50
C TRP A 562 -5.02 21.45 -11.28
N LEU A 563 -5.60 20.26 -11.49
CA LEU A 563 -5.85 19.28 -10.43
C LEU A 563 -4.54 18.67 -9.91
N GLN A 564 -3.62 18.31 -10.82
CA GLN A 564 -2.34 17.70 -10.48
C GLN A 564 -1.21 18.35 -11.30
N PRO A 565 -0.53 19.37 -10.76
CA PRO A 565 0.48 20.14 -11.50
C PRO A 565 1.70 19.33 -11.97
N ARG A 566 1.97 18.19 -11.32
CA ARG A 566 3.07 17.26 -11.65
C ARG A 566 2.66 16.15 -12.62
N PHE A 567 1.46 16.19 -13.21
CA PHE A 567 1.00 15.17 -14.16
C PHE A 567 1.66 15.37 -15.54
N VAL A 568 2.83 14.75 -15.72
CA VAL A 568 3.73 14.96 -16.88
C VAL A 568 3.05 14.68 -18.22
N GLN A 569 2.25 13.61 -18.30
CA GLN A 569 1.65 13.17 -19.56
C GLN A 569 0.66 14.20 -20.14
N ALA A 570 -0.02 14.98 -19.29
CA ALA A 570 -0.91 16.04 -19.77
C ALA A 570 -0.13 17.21 -20.37
N HIS A 571 1.02 17.58 -19.78
CA HIS A 571 1.92 18.60 -20.33
C HIS A 571 2.44 18.19 -21.70
N VAL A 572 2.86 16.93 -21.86
CA VAL A 572 3.33 16.39 -23.15
C VAL A 572 2.22 16.44 -24.22
N GLU A 573 0.99 16.04 -23.88
CA GLU A 573 -0.12 16.08 -24.84
C GLU A 573 -0.46 17.52 -25.28
N LEU A 574 -0.36 18.50 -24.37
CA LEU A 574 -0.58 19.92 -24.66
C LEU A 574 0.44 20.52 -25.63
N LEU A 575 1.68 20.02 -25.71
CA LEU A 575 2.70 20.55 -26.62
C LEU A 575 2.25 20.56 -28.08
N SER A 576 1.44 19.57 -28.48
CA SER A 576 0.90 19.47 -29.83
C SER A 576 -0.31 20.36 -30.11
N LEU A 577 -0.94 20.91 -29.07
CA LEU A 577 -2.20 21.64 -29.14
C LEU A 577 -2.05 23.14 -28.91
N LYS A 578 -1.00 23.54 -28.17
CA LYS A 578 -0.78 24.90 -27.70
C LYS A 578 -0.02 25.76 -28.69
N THR A 579 -0.15 27.07 -28.52
CA THR A 579 0.59 28.05 -29.32
C THR A 579 2.07 28.06 -28.95
N GLU A 580 2.89 28.57 -29.84
CA GLU A 580 4.35 28.52 -29.72
C GLU A 580 4.92 29.22 -28.47
N ASN A 581 4.30 30.32 -28.04
CA ASN A 581 4.69 31.04 -26.82
C ASN A 581 4.35 30.24 -25.55
N GLU A 582 3.30 29.43 -25.58
CA GLU A 582 2.91 28.57 -24.46
C GLU A 582 3.75 27.28 -24.43
N LYS A 583 4.15 26.75 -25.60
CA LYS A 583 5.03 25.56 -25.69
C LYS A 583 6.33 25.76 -24.93
N GLN A 584 6.95 26.93 -25.01
CA GLN A 584 8.19 27.22 -24.26
C GLN A 584 7.99 27.02 -22.75
N LYS A 585 6.91 27.57 -22.19
CA LYS A 585 6.60 27.47 -20.75
C LYS A 585 6.38 26.01 -20.34
N ILE A 586 5.68 25.24 -21.16
CA ILE A 586 5.40 23.82 -20.92
C ILE A 586 6.71 23.00 -20.98
N LEU A 587 7.57 23.24 -21.98
CA LEU A 587 8.86 22.55 -22.12
C LEU A 587 9.79 22.81 -20.95
N MET A 588 9.90 24.07 -20.50
CA MET A 588 10.65 24.39 -19.28
C MET A 588 10.09 23.64 -18.08
N ARG A 589 8.76 23.63 -17.92
CA ARG A 589 8.12 22.93 -16.81
C ARG A 589 8.38 21.41 -16.85
N LEU A 590 8.42 20.79 -18.03
CA LEU A 590 8.72 19.36 -18.19
C LEU A 590 10.15 19.03 -17.74
N VAL A 591 11.12 19.89 -18.06
CA VAL A 591 12.51 19.75 -17.58
C VAL A 591 12.60 19.91 -16.06
N ASP A 592 11.84 20.86 -15.49
CA ASP A 592 11.79 21.05 -14.03
C ASP A 592 11.12 19.87 -13.30
N LEU A 593 10.08 19.29 -13.89
CA LEU A 593 9.33 18.17 -13.30
C LEU A 593 10.14 16.86 -13.31
N GLU A 594 10.85 16.58 -14.40
CA GLU A 594 11.68 15.38 -14.57
C GLU A 594 13.09 15.73 -15.08
N PRO A 595 13.99 16.21 -14.22
CA PRO A 595 15.33 16.64 -14.61
C PRO A 595 16.24 15.48 -15.05
N SER A 596 15.85 14.23 -14.78
CA SER A 596 16.58 13.02 -15.18
C SER A 596 16.12 12.46 -16.54
N ASN A 597 15.01 12.95 -17.10
CA ASN A 597 14.44 12.44 -18.33
C ASN A 597 15.04 13.16 -19.55
N TRP A 598 15.89 12.46 -20.31
CA TRP A 598 16.57 13.01 -21.48
C TRP A 598 15.63 13.45 -22.61
N GLU A 599 14.43 12.86 -22.71
CA GLU A 599 13.47 13.16 -23.78
C GLU A 599 12.98 14.62 -23.71
N HIS A 600 12.74 15.13 -22.50
CA HIS A 600 12.32 16.53 -22.29
C HIS A 600 13.38 17.53 -22.77
N TYR A 601 14.66 17.20 -22.58
CA TYR A 601 15.77 18.02 -23.06
C TYR A 601 15.87 18.01 -24.59
N VAL A 602 15.62 16.85 -25.24
CA VAL A 602 15.57 16.75 -26.70
C VAL A 602 14.39 17.56 -27.25
N LEU A 603 13.20 17.44 -26.67
CA LEU A 603 12.03 18.21 -27.08
C LEU A 603 12.27 19.72 -26.97
N TYR A 604 12.92 20.17 -25.90
CA TYR A 604 13.23 21.58 -25.73
C TYR A 604 14.33 22.06 -26.68
N GLY A 605 15.35 21.24 -26.92
CA GLY A 605 16.38 21.48 -27.92
C GLY A 605 15.82 21.57 -29.35
N ASP A 606 14.86 20.70 -29.71
CA ASP A 606 14.19 20.73 -31.02
C ASP A 606 13.38 22.01 -31.20
N TRP A 607 12.67 22.44 -30.14
CA TRP A 607 11.95 23.71 -30.15
C TRP A 607 12.89 24.90 -30.35
N LEU A 608 14.00 24.99 -29.61
CA LEU A 608 15.01 26.05 -29.78
C LEU A 608 15.63 26.05 -31.18
N ARG A 609 15.93 24.86 -31.72
CA ARG A 609 16.45 24.73 -33.09
C ARG A 609 15.45 25.25 -34.12
N SER A 610 14.17 24.92 -33.98
CA SER A 610 13.11 25.41 -34.88
C SER A 610 12.96 26.93 -34.88
N ARG A 611 13.42 27.61 -33.82
CA ARG A 611 13.42 29.08 -33.65
C ARG A 611 14.66 29.76 -34.22
N GLY A 612 15.56 29.02 -34.85
CA GLY A 612 16.83 29.57 -35.34
C GLY A 612 17.83 29.86 -34.21
N LEU A 613 17.69 29.21 -33.05
CA LEU A 613 18.60 29.33 -31.90
C LEU A 613 19.43 28.03 -31.73
N PRO A 614 20.34 27.70 -32.66
CA PRO A 614 21.08 26.44 -32.63
C PRO A 614 22.11 26.37 -31.50
N ALA A 615 22.66 27.51 -31.05
CA ALA A 615 23.65 27.54 -29.97
C ALA A 615 23.04 27.17 -28.60
N PRO A 616 21.91 27.76 -28.16
CA PRO A 616 21.19 27.29 -26.98
C PRO A 616 20.72 25.84 -27.10
N ALA A 617 20.21 25.43 -28.28
CA ALA A 617 19.75 24.05 -28.52
C ALA A 617 20.85 23.01 -28.30
N ALA A 618 22.09 23.30 -28.71
CA ALA A 618 23.24 22.41 -28.53
C ALA A 618 23.52 22.09 -27.06
N LYS A 619 23.27 23.03 -26.14
CA LYS A 619 23.42 22.79 -24.69
C LYS A 619 22.43 21.73 -24.20
N TYR A 620 21.17 21.83 -24.61
CA TYR A 620 20.13 20.88 -24.20
C TYR A 620 20.33 19.48 -24.81
N TYR A 621 20.78 19.38 -26.07
CA TYR A 621 21.13 18.07 -26.66
C TYR A 621 22.33 17.42 -25.98
N LEU A 622 23.34 18.22 -25.61
CA LEU A 622 24.50 17.72 -24.87
C LEU A 622 24.10 17.20 -23.49
N GLU A 623 23.24 17.92 -22.77
CA GLU A 623 22.69 17.46 -21.49
C GLU A 623 21.82 16.20 -21.65
N ALA A 624 20.98 16.12 -22.69
CA ALA A 624 20.23 14.90 -23.00
C ALA A 624 21.16 13.70 -23.20
N THR A 625 22.26 13.91 -23.94
CA THR A 625 23.29 12.88 -24.13
C THR A 625 23.92 12.49 -22.80
N ARG A 626 24.36 13.45 -21.98
CA ARG A 626 24.92 13.18 -20.64
C ARG A 626 23.97 12.35 -19.76
N LEU A 627 22.69 12.71 -19.74
CA LEU A 627 21.66 12.01 -18.96
C LEU A 627 21.41 10.59 -19.47
N SER A 628 21.30 10.39 -20.79
CA SER A 628 21.13 9.04 -21.36
C SER A 628 22.30 8.10 -20.99
N PHE A 629 23.53 8.60 -21.03
CA PHE A 629 24.73 7.83 -20.68
C PHE A 629 25.00 7.67 -19.18
N ARG A 630 24.23 8.35 -18.30
CA ARG A 630 24.42 8.32 -16.84
C ARG A 630 24.02 6.96 -16.23
N TYR A 631 23.06 6.25 -16.83
CA TYR A 631 22.60 4.95 -16.36
C TYR A 631 23.54 3.81 -16.85
N ARG A 632 24.50 3.41 -16.01
CA ARG A 632 25.39 2.25 -16.24
C ARG A 632 24.86 0.93 -15.62
N GLY A 633 23.55 0.68 -15.73
CA GLY A 633 22.91 -0.56 -15.23
C GLY A 633 22.88 -1.70 -16.26
N ALA A 634 22.46 -2.90 -15.84
CA ALA A 634 22.45 -4.14 -16.63
C ALA A 634 21.52 -4.12 -17.87
N GLU A 635 20.50 -3.26 -17.90
CA GLU A 635 19.64 -3.04 -19.08
C GLU A 635 19.89 -1.65 -19.68
N ARG A 636 20.93 -1.54 -20.50
CA ARG A 636 21.33 -0.27 -21.13
C ARG A 636 20.44 0.03 -22.35
N ASN A 637 19.81 1.20 -22.39
CA ASN A 637 18.87 1.57 -23.45
C ASN A 637 19.60 2.17 -24.67
N VAL A 638 20.22 1.31 -25.49
CA VAL A 638 21.01 1.68 -26.68
C VAL A 638 20.24 2.61 -27.64
N ARG A 639 18.91 2.49 -27.71
CA ARG A 639 18.06 3.35 -28.53
C ARG A 639 18.06 4.80 -28.04
N ALA A 640 17.98 5.03 -26.73
CA ALA A 640 17.99 6.37 -26.16
C ALA A 640 19.32 7.07 -26.43
N ASP A 641 20.43 6.37 -26.17
CA ASP A 641 21.78 6.86 -26.43
C ASP A 641 21.95 7.25 -27.90
N LEU A 642 21.50 6.40 -28.83
CA LEU A 642 21.57 6.68 -30.27
C LEU A 642 20.82 7.95 -30.66
N ILE A 643 19.61 8.13 -30.13
CA ILE A 643 18.75 9.27 -30.45
C ILE A 643 19.43 10.56 -29.99
N THR A 644 19.79 10.67 -28.70
CA THR A 644 20.44 11.87 -28.13
C THR A 644 21.76 12.18 -28.83
N PHE A 645 22.55 11.14 -29.16
CA PHE A 645 23.80 11.27 -29.87
C PHE A 645 23.64 11.84 -31.27
N ARG A 646 22.66 11.33 -32.02
CA ARG A 646 22.33 11.80 -33.37
C ARG A 646 21.92 13.27 -33.36
N TYR A 647 21.05 13.67 -32.44
CA TYR A 647 20.61 15.07 -32.30
C TYR A 647 21.79 16.00 -32.01
N THR A 648 22.69 15.60 -31.11
CA THR A 648 23.89 16.39 -30.78
C THR A 648 24.85 16.48 -31.96
N ALA A 649 25.09 15.37 -32.67
CA ALA A 649 25.97 15.33 -33.84
C ALA A 649 25.45 16.19 -35.00
N LEU A 650 24.14 16.11 -35.28
CA LEU A 650 23.46 16.98 -36.26
C LEU A 650 23.61 18.45 -35.89
N MET A 651 23.46 18.77 -34.60
CA MET A 651 23.53 20.15 -34.15
C MET A 651 24.94 20.73 -34.28
N TYR A 652 25.98 19.99 -33.91
CA TYR A 652 27.36 20.44 -34.13
C TYR A 652 27.72 20.51 -35.61
N ARG A 653 27.18 19.61 -36.45
CA ARG A 653 27.36 19.68 -37.91
C ARG A 653 26.76 20.97 -38.48
N SER A 654 25.53 21.33 -38.11
CA SER A 654 24.89 22.56 -38.60
C SER A 654 25.54 23.83 -38.06
N LEU A 655 26.22 23.77 -36.91
CA LEU A 655 27.03 24.86 -36.38
C LEU A 655 28.44 24.93 -37.01
N GLY A 656 28.76 24.09 -38.00
CA GLY A 656 30.08 24.04 -38.63
C GLY A 656 31.18 23.41 -37.76
N GLN A 657 30.85 22.86 -36.59
CA GLN A 657 31.79 22.28 -35.63
C GLN A 657 32.19 20.85 -36.00
N LYS A 658 32.77 20.67 -37.20
CA LYS A 658 33.14 19.37 -37.78
C LYS A 658 34.05 18.55 -36.86
N SER A 659 34.97 19.20 -36.14
CA SER A 659 35.88 18.55 -35.17
C SER A 659 35.13 17.92 -34.00
N ARG A 660 34.14 18.62 -33.44
CA ARG A 660 33.31 18.10 -32.33
C ARG A 660 32.37 16.99 -32.79
N THR A 661 31.80 17.10 -33.99
CA THR A 661 31.00 16.02 -34.59
C THR A 661 31.86 14.75 -34.78
N LEU A 662 33.09 14.91 -35.28
CA LEU A 662 34.04 13.80 -35.43
C LEU A 662 34.45 13.19 -34.08
N GLN A 663 34.73 14.03 -33.07
CA GLN A 663 35.02 13.58 -31.70
C GLN A 663 33.86 12.80 -31.08
N LEU A 664 32.63 13.22 -31.34
CA LEU A 664 31.45 12.46 -30.93
C LEU A 664 31.43 11.10 -31.64
N LEU A 665 31.43 11.07 -32.97
CA LEU A 665 31.36 9.81 -33.73
C LEU A 665 32.46 8.83 -33.33
N THR A 666 33.70 9.29 -33.21
CA THR A 666 34.82 8.47 -32.73
C THR A 666 34.57 7.91 -31.33
N ARG A 667 34.09 8.73 -30.37
CA ARG A 667 33.72 8.27 -29.02
C ARG A 667 32.62 7.21 -29.02
N TRP A 668 31.61 7.36 -29.87
CA TRP A 668 30.55 6.35 -30.04
C TRP A 668 31.10 5.02 -30.57
N HIS A 669 31.98 5.08 -31.57
CA HIS A 669 32.61 3.89 -32.15
C HIS A 669 33.53 3.18 -31.16
N THR A 670 34.39 3.93 -30.45
CA THR A 670 35.27 3.37 -29.42
C THR A 670 34.48 2.75 -28.29
N TRP A 671 33.33 3.33 -27.93
CA TRP A 671 32.46 2.81 -26.89
C TRP A 671 31.82 1.48 -27.30
N ARG A 672 31.36 1.35 -28.53
CA ARG A 672 30.58 0.17 -28.95
C ARG A 672 31.43 -1.04 -29.32
N ARG A 673 32.55 -0.85 -30.01
CA ARG A 673 33.32 -1.98 -30.56
C ARG A 673 34.41 -2.51 -29.63
N GLY A 674 34.57 -1.90 -28.45
CA GLY A 674 35.84 -1.97 -27.74
C GLY A 674 36.92 -1.28 -28.59
N TRP A 675 38.08 -1.00 -28.01
CA TRP A 675 39.12 -0.22 -28.69
C TRP A 675 39.40 -0.70 -30.12
N PRO A 676 39.44 0.26 -31.05
CA PRO A 676 40.74 0.50 -31.67
C PRO A 676 41.11 1.98 -31.55
N SER A 677 42.39 2.31 -31.71
CA SER A 677 42.93 3.67 -31.59
C SER A 677 42.08 4.71 -32.36
N ALA A 678 42.10 5.98 -31.95
CA ALA A 678 41.40 7.05 -32.66
C ALA A 678 41.68 7.05 -34.18
N ALA A 679 42.88 6.60 -34.57
CA ALA A 679 43.29 6.38 -35.96
C ALA A 679 42.48 5.28 -36.66
N ALA A 680 42.23 4.13 -36.02
CA ALA A 680 41.42 3.06 -36.59
C ALA A 680 39.93 3.45 -36.73
N ALA A 681 39.38 4.20 -35.77
CA ALA A 681 38.05 4.78 -35.91
C ALA A 681 37.98 5.77 -37.08
N HIS A 682 39.03 6.57 -37.27
CA HIS A 682 39.16 7.51 -38.40
C HIS A 682 39.32 6.80 -39.75
N MET A 683 40.12 5.74 -39.83
CA MET A 683 40.27 4.91 -41.02
C MET A 683 38.95 4.25 -41.40
N TYR A 684 38.21 3.74 -40.42
CA TYR A 684 36.89 3.16 -40.65
C TYR A 684 35.88 4.20 -41.15
N LEU A 685 35.84 5.39 -40.56
CA LEU A 685 35.01 6.51 -41.04
C LEU A 685 35.32 6.86 -42.50
N ARG A 686 36.62 6.86 -42.86
CA ARG A 686 37.09 7.15 -44.22
C ARG A 686 36.74 6.02 -45.20
N ASP A 687 36.98 4.77 -44.84
CA ASP A 687 36.60 3.58 -45.61
C ASP A 687 35.08 3.55 -45.87
N TRP A 688 34.28 3.79 -44.84
CA TRP A 688 32.83 3.83 -44.96
C TRP A 688 32.36 4.95 -45.88
N ARG A 689 32.93 6.16 -45.75
CA ARG A 689 32.62 7.28 -46.65
C ARG A 689 32.92 6.93 -48.10
N LEU A 690 34.09 6.32 -48.37
CA LEU A 690 34.48 5.84 -49.68
C LEU A 690 33.49 4.81 -50.23
N LYS A 691 33.12 3.81 -49.42
CA LYS A 691 32.11 2.80 -49.82
C LYS A 691 30.77 3.42 -50.20
N MET A 692 30.26 4.35 -49.41
CA MET A 692 28.98 5.03 -49.70
C MET A 692 29.07 5.90 -50.95
N GLU A 693 30.19 6.58 -51.16
CA GLU A 693 30.42 7.39 -52.36
C GLU A 693 30.49 6.50 -53.61
N LEU A 694 31.16 5.36 -53.51
CA LEU A 694 31.23 4.35 -54.57
C LEU A 694 29.87 3.70 -54.85
N GLU A 695 29.09 3.34 -53.82
CA GLU A 695 27.72 2.82 -53.98
C GLU A 695 26.80 3.85 -54.63
N GLY A 696 26.87 5.12 -54.21
CA GLY A 696 26.09 6.21 -54.82
C GLY A 696 26.45 6.43 -56.29
N ARG A 697 27.76 6.41 -56.60
CA ARG A 697 28.24 6.46 -57.99
C ARG A 697 27.77 5.23 -58.79
N ALA A 698 27.87 4.03 -58.23
CA ALA A 698 27.42 2.80 -58.87
C ALA A 698 25.90 2.82 -59.16
N GLN A 699 25.09 3.36 -58.26
CA GLN A 699 23.66 3.57 -58.50
C GLN A 699 23.38 4.59 -59.61
N LEU A 700 24.14 5.69 -59.66
CA LEU A 700 24.06 6.66 -60.76
C LEU A 700 24.44 6.01 -62.10
N TYR A 701 25.53 5.23 -62.14
CA TYR A 701 25.89 4.45 -63.32
C TYR A 701 24.79 3.45 -63.71
N SER A 702 24.19 2.74 -62.75
CA SER A 702 23.11 1.77 -63.03
C SER A 702 21.84 2.43 -63.59
N LYS A 703 21.55 3.69 -63.22
CA LYS A 703 20.42 4.47 -63.74
C LYS A 703 20.73 5.16 -65.07
N ALA A 704 21.99 5.49 -65.31
CA ALA A 704 22.45 6.14 -66.54
C ALA A 704 22.53 5.16 -67.72
N VAL A 705 22.59 3.86 -67.48
CA VAL A 705 22.55 2.83 -68.52
C VAL A 705 21.08 2.57 -68.93
N SER A 706 20.59 3.39 -69.86
CA SER A 706 19.46 3.00 -70.72
C SER A 706 20.00 2.09 -71.82
N PRO A 707 19.45 0.89 -72.09
CA PRO A 707 20.08 -0.09 -73.00
C PRO A 707 20.11 0.34 -74.47
N THR A 708 19.44 1.43 -74.82
CA THR A 708 19.24 1.84 -76.22
C THR A 708 19.74 3.26 -76.41
N LYS A 709 20.92 3.37 -77.04
CA LYS A 709 21.60 4.57 -77.55
C LYS A 709 22.52 5.32 -76.56
N SER A 710 23.80 4.96 -76.57
CA SER A 710 24.91 5.94 -76.64
C SER A 710 26.25 5.22 -76.87
N THR A 711 26.87 5.47 -78.02
CA THR A 711 28.27 5.10 -78.37
C THR A 711 29.21 6.30 -78.25
N LYS A 712 28.99 7.19 -77.28
CA LYS A 712 29.98 8.21 -76.90
C LYS A 712 30.43 7.96 -75.46
N CYS A 713 31.75 7.99 -75.25
CA CYS A 713 32.37 7.94 -73.93
C CYS A 713 31.64 8.90 -72.99
N PHE A 714 31.18 8.35 -71.86
CA PHE A 714 30.42 9.10 -70.87
C PHE A 714 31.32 10.22 -70.30
N ASP A 715 30.88 11.47 -70.41
CA ASP A 715 31.65 12.60 -69.89
C ASP A 715 31.63 12.59 -68.36
N HIS A 716 32.76 12.22 -67.75
CA HIS A 716 32.90 12.13 -66.30
C HIS A 716 32.72 13.48 -65.58
N THR A 717 32.74 14.61 -66.29
CA THR A 717 32.50 15.93 -65.70
C THR A 717 31.05 16.11 -65.24
N GLN A 718 30.09 15.37 -65.82
CA GLN A 718 28.68 15.38 -65.38
C GLN A 718 28.43 14.65 -64.06
N LEU A 719 29.45 13.93 -63.54
CA LEU A 719 29.41 13.21 -62.27
C LEU A 719 30.08 13.97 -61.13
N ALA A 720 30.61 15.18 -61.39
CA ALA A 720 31.13 16.04 -60.34
C ALA A 720 29.99 16.46 -59.40
N VAL A 721 30.04 16.00 -58.15
CA VAL A 721 29.22 16.59 -57.07
C VAL A 721 29.76 17.99 -56.82
N GLY A 722 29.26 18.96 -57.57
CA GLY A 722 29.53 20.36 -57.31
C GLY A 722 29.10 20.70 -55.88
N SER A 723 30.04 21.14 -55.05
CA SER A 723 29.71 21.91 -53.86
C SER A 723 29.01 23.18 -54.34
N LYS A 724 27.69 23.22 -54.29
CA LYS A 724 26.94 24.47 -54.39
C LYS A 724 27.33 25.34 -53.20
N GLU A 725 28.36 26.16 -53.37
CA GLU A 725 28.41 27.45 -52.67
C GLU A 725 27.37 28.33 -53.33
N GLU A 726 26.25 28.54 -52.63
CA GLU A 726 25.30 29.59 -52.99
C GLU A 726 26.02 30.95 -52.89
N ARG A 727 26.45 31.47 -54.05
CA ARG A 727 26.76 32.89 -54.18
C ARG A 727 25.44 33.65 -54.08
N ILE A 728 25.29 34.39 -52.98
CA ILE A 728 24.28 35.44 -52.84
C ILE A 728 24.61 36.52 -53.89
N PRO A 729 23.67 36.93 -54.76
CA PRO A 729 23.90 38.01 -55.69
C PRO A 729 24.08 39.33 -54.93
N GLN A 730 25.22 39.97 -55.10
CA GLN A 730 25.42 41.37 -54.74
C GLN A 730 24.50 42.21 -55.63
N LYS A 731 23.47 42.83 -55.06
CA LYS A 731 22.84 44.00 -55.65
C LYS A 731 23.76 45.19 -55.39
N GLU A 732 24.19 45.83 -56.46
CA GLU A 732 24.78 47.15 -56.46
C GLU A 732 23.80 48.15 -55.84
N GLU A 733 24.15 48.71 -54.68
CA GLU A 733 23.57 49.95 -54.20
C GLU A 733 24.65 51.03 -54.25
N LYS A 734 24.36 52.06 -55.04
CA LYS A 734 25.20 53.23 -55.28
C LYS A 734 25.51 53.94 -53.95
N ASN A 735 26.79 54.25 -53.77
CA ASN A 735 27.28 55.22 -52.80
C ASN A 735 26.53 56.56 -52.89
N LYS A 736 25.90 56.97 -51.79
CA LYS A 736 25.85 58.37 -51.38
C LYS A 736 26.44 58.47 -49.98
N THR A 737 27.64 59.04 -49.94
CA THR A 737 28.29 59.60 -48.76
C THR A 737 27.42 60.68 -48.11
N VAL A 738 27.45 60.79 -46.78
CA VAL A 738 27.70 62.04 -46.03
C VAL A 738 27.87 61.69 -44.54
N ASP A 739 28.90 62.33 -43.98
CA ASP A 739 29.35 62.37 -42.59
C ASP A 739 28.25 62.69 -41.56
N THR A 740 28.38 62.17 -40.33
CA THR A 740 28.91 62.96 -39.17
C THR A 740 28.70 62.24 -37.83
N LYS A 741 29.70 62.44 -36.97
CA LYS A 741 29.73 62.19 -35.53
C LYS A 741 28.54 62.84 -34.81
N SER A 742 28.06 62.22 -33.73
CA SER A 742 27.85 62.93 -32.46
C SER A 742 27.54 61.96 -31.31
N ALA A 743 27.74 62.48 -30.11
CA ALA A 743 28.02 61.80 -28.88
C ALA A 743 26.87 61.96 -27.87
N ILE A 744 26.80 61.02 -26.91
CA ILE A 744 26.52 61.23 -25.47
C ILE A 744 25.06 61.51 -24.98
N LYS A 745 24.82 60.97 -23.76
CA LYS A 745 23.82 61.25 -22.68
C LYS A 745 22.48 60.52 -22.82
N ILE A 746 22.12 59.58 -21.93
CA ILE A 746 21.81 59.69 -20.48
C ILE A 746 20.82 60.83 -20.18
N SER A 747 19.57 60.46 -19.92
CA SER A 747 18.76 61.09 -18.87
C SER A 747 17.88 60.04 -18.17
N SER A 748 18.10 59.97 -16.87
CA SER A 748 17.16 59.56 -15.84
C SER A 748 15.92 60.43 -15.86
N ASP A 749 14.76 59.87 -15.51
CA ASP A 749 13.87 60.54 -14.55
C ASP A 749 13.00 59.57 -13.77
N LYS A 750 12.81 59.95 -12.51
CA LYS A 750 12.24 59.21 -11.39
C LYS A 750 10.90 59.82 -11.02
N LYS A 751 9.99 58.95 -10.56
CA LYS A 751 8.89 59.18 -9.59
C LYS A 751 7.75 60.11 -10.02
N ASP A 752 6.53 59.59 -9.93
CA ASP A 752 5.69 60.02 -8.80
C ASP A 752 4.73 58.92 -8.32
N SER A 753 4.56 58.94 -7.01
CA SER A 753 3.71 58.10 -6.19
C SER A 753 2.31 58.67 -6.11
N ASP A 754 1.29 57.80 -6.06
CA ASP A 754 0.12 58.13 -5.27
C ASP A 754 -0.51 56.90 -4.60
N ASN A 755 -0.66 57.04 -3.29
CA ASN A 755 -1.22 56.09 -2.34
C ASN A 755 -2.72 56.37 -2.23
N ARG A 756 -3.58 55.36 -2.42
CA ARG A 756 -4.84 55.26 -1.65
C ARG A 756 -5.11 53.81 -1.24
N SER A 757 -5.04 53.61 0.06
CA SER A 757 -5.55 52.45 0.77
C SER A 757 -7.09 52.47 0.79
N CYS A 758 -7.71 51.31 0.66
CA CYS A 758 -8.94 51.01 1.37
C CYS A 758 -9.00 49.50 1.63
N GLY A 759 -9.07 49.15 2.91
CA GLY A 759 -9.01 47.78 3.41
C GLY A 759 -10.39 47.14 3.57
N THR A 760 -10.33 45.88 4.03
CA THR A 760 -11.42 44.99 4.48
C THR A 760 -12.23 44.35 3.33
N LYS A 761 -12.53 43.05 3.27
CA LYS A 761 -12.68 42.02 4.30
C LYS A 761 -12.13 40.66 3.80
N LYS A 762 -11.33 40.01 4.66
CA LYS A 762 -11.07 38.56 4.62
C LYS A 762 -12.42 37.84 4.76
N ARG A 763 -12.87 37.16 3.69
CA ARG A 763 -13.75 35.99 3.83
C ARG A 763 -12.88 34.75 3.69
N ASN A 764 -12.51 34.20 4.86
CA ASN A 764 -12.08 32.82 5.00
C ASN A 764 -13.26 31.92 4.60
N LEU A 765 -13.32 31.51 3.34
CA LEU A 765 -14.13 30.38 2.92
C LEU A 765 -13.23 29.14 2.97
N SER A 766 -13.27 28.49 4.14
CA SER A 766 -12.72 27.15 4.35
C SER A 766 -13.49 26.15 3.48
N VAL A 767 -12.99 25.88 2.28
CA VAL A 767 -13.42 24.75 1.45
C VAL A 767 -12.63 23.51 1.92
N SER A 768 -12.88 23.11 3.16
CA SER A 768 -12.31 21.90 3.76
C SER A 768 -13.43 20.93 4.10
N SER A 769 -13.75 20.02 3.17
CA SER A 769 -14.46 18.76 3.46
C SER A 769 -14.67 17.83 2.26
N GLN A 770 -14.30 18.22 1.03
CA GLN A 770 -14.56 17.37 -0.16
C GLN A 770 -13.31 16.93 -0.94
N ILE A 771 -12.11 17.22 -0.43
CA ILE A 771 -10.86 16.80 -1.07
C ILE A 771 -10.40 15.50 -0.42
N LYS A 772 -10.93 14.40 -0.92
CA LYS A 772 -10.28 13.11 -0.85
C LYS A 772 -10.36 12.45 -2.22
N THR A 773 -9.24 12.43 -2.91
CA THR A 773 -9.02 11.45 -3.95
C THR A 773 -8.87 10.11 -3.23
N THR A 774 -9.85 9.24 -3.40
CA THR A 774 -9.78 7.84 -2.96
C THR A 774 -8.68 7.17 -3.77
N HIS A 775 -7.43 7.31 -3.34
CA HIS A 775 -6.32 6.54 -3.89
C HIS A 775 -6.27 5.22 -3.15
N ASN A 776 -6.98 4.21 -3.66
CA ASN A 776 -6.51 2.85 -3.45
C ASN A 776 -5.10 2.79 -4.07
N LYS A 777 -4.06 2.55 -3.29
CA LYS A 777 -2.68 2.47 -3.81
C LYS A 777 -2.49 1.30 -4.80
N SER A 778 -3.50 0.45 -4.99
CA SER A 778 -3.61 -0.51 -6.11
C SER A 778 -4.03 0.12 -7.45
N GLU A 779 -4.42 1.39 -7.48
CA GLU A 779 -4.82 2.15 -8.69
C GLU A 779 -3.63 2.57 -9.55
N ILE A 780 -2.41 2.40 -9.03
CA ILE A 780 -1.18 2.64 -9.78
C ILE A 780 -0.83 1.37 -10.57
N GLY A 781 -1.76 0.96 -11.44
CA GLY A 781 -1.50 0.01 -12.54
C GLY A 781 -0.66 0.61 -13.66
N LEU A 782 0.07 1.69 -13.37
CA LEU A 782 1.23 2.10 -14.12
C LEU A 782 2.43 1.53 -13.37
N LYS A 783 2.93 0.37 -13.80
CA LYS A 783 4.39 0.23 -13.93
C LYS A 783 4.89 1.55 -14.46
N ASP A 784 6.02 2.07 -13.99
CA ASP A 784 6.77 3.14 -14.65
C ASP A 784 6.92 2.79 -16.13
N LYS A 785 5.90 3.12 -16.91
CA LYS A 785 5.89 3.00 -18.34
C LYS A 785 6.70 4.23 -18.71
N LYS A 786 8.01 3.99 -18.86
CA LYS A 786 8.89 4.83 -19.69
C LYS A 786 8.01 5.42 -20.80
N CYS A 787 8.02 6.75 -20.87
CA CYS A 787 7.21 7.59 -21.75
C CYS A 787 6.70 6.82 -22.98
N THR A 788 5.38 6.65 -23.08
CA THR A 788 4.77 5.83 -24.14
C THR A 788 4.63 6.62 -25.44
N LEU A 789 5.78 6.86 -26.09
CA LEU A 789 5.86 6.97 -27.56
C LEU A 789 6.00 5.59 -28.23
N HIS A 790 5.81 4.50 -27.49
CA HIS A 790 5.61 3.16 -28.03
C HIS A 790 4.13 2.91 -28.35
N ARG A 791 3.64 3.45 -29.47
CA ARG A 791 2.39 2.99 -30.09
C ARG A 791 2.72 2.30 -31.41
N LYS A 792 2.42 0.99 -31.49
CA LYS A 792 2.27 0.24 -32.74
C LYS A 792 0.99 0.75 -33.41
N ASP A 793 1.09 1.73 -34.32
CA ASP A 793 0.02 2.02 -35.27
C ASP A 793 0.42 1.45 -36.64
N LYS A 794 -0.38 0.48 -37.11
CA LYS A 794 -0.32 -0.06 -38.47
C LYS A 794 -0.85 1.01 -39.44
N LYS A 795 -0.06 1.31 -40.50
CA LYS A 795 -0.32 2.22 -41.66
C LYS A 795 -0.34 3.71 -41.24
N LYS A 796 0.48 4.65 -41.73
CA LYS A 796 1.20 4.90 -43.00
C LYS A 796 2.44 5.80 -42.71
N ASN A 797 3.48 5.75 -43.56
CA ASN A 797 4.80 6.37 -43.39
C ASN A 797 4.83 7.86 -42.99
N ASN A 798 5.47 8.18 -41.86
CA ASN A 798 6.71 8.96 -41.76
C ASN A 798 7.15 9.05 -40.28
N GLY A 799 8.32 8.48 -39.94
CA GLY A 799 9.00 8.76 -38.67
C GLY A 799 9.13 7.62 -37.63
N VAL A 800 8.68 6.39 -37.91
CA VAL A 800 8.92 5.26 -36.99
C VAL A 800 10.21 4.54 -37.39
N ILE A 801 11.28 4.80 -36.65
CA ILE A 801 12.52 4.03 -36.82
C ILE A 801 12.27 2.63 -36.19
N PRO A 802 12.38 1.52 -36.94
CA PRO A 802 12.14 0.15 -36.47
C PRO A 802 13.13 -0.24 -35.36
N ASN A 803 12.93 -1.37 -34.69
CA ASN A 803 13.86 -1.85 -33.66
C ASN A 803 15.26 -2.01 -34.28
N ILE A 804 16.15 -1.07 -33.96
CA ILE A 804 17.39 -0.87 -34.70
C ILE A 804 18.39 -1.90 -34.19
N GLY A 805 18.56 -3.00 -34.93
CA GLY A 805 19.72 -3.86 -34.74
C GLY A 805 21.00 -3.01 -34.79
N ALA A 806 21.99 -3.38 -33.99
CA ALA A 806 23.22 -2.60 -33.84
C ALA A 806 23.82 -2.12 -35.20
N PRO A 807 23.89 -2.92 -36.28
CA PRO A 807 24.40 -2.47 -37.59
C PRO A 807 23.63 -1.27 -38.19
N LEU A 808 22.31 -1.23 -38.02
CA LEU A 808 21.45 -0.17 -38.56
C LEU A 808 21.65 1.16 -37.80
N ALA A 809 21.98 1.11 -36.50
CA ALA A 809 22.24 2.30 -35.68
C ALA A 809 23.53 3.00 -36.11
N GLU A 810 24.57 2.21 -36.38
CA GLU A 810 25.83 2.68 -36.95
C GLU A 810 25.61 3.31 -38.32
N HIS A 811 24.86 2.63 -39.19
CA HIS A 811 24.54 3.17 -40.51
C HIS A 811 23.81 4.53 -40.44
N ILE A 812 22.86 4.70 -39.52
CA ILE A 812 22.13 5.96 -39.33
C ILE A 812 23.06 7.09 -38.85
N LEU A 813 23.93 6.84 -37.86
CA LEU A 813 24.86 7.84 -37.36
C LEU A 813 25.92 8.22 -38.40
N MET A 814 26.42 7.25 -39.16
CA MET A 814 27.40 7.52 -40.21
C MET A 814 26.83 8.30 -41.38
N LYS A 815 25.58 8.01 -41.78
CA LYS A 815 24.85 8.83 -42.77
C LYS A 815 24.55 10.25 -42.29
N THR A 816 24.61 10.46 -40.97
CA THR A 816 24.38 11.76 -40.32
C THR A 816 25.64 12.63 -40.33
N TYR A 817 26.83 12.03 -40.39
CA TYR A 817 28.11 12.71 -40.67
C TYR A 817 28.13 13.20 -42.12
#